data_AF-A0A9D7NJP6-F1
#
_entry.id   AF-A0A9D7NJP6-F1
#
_cell.length_a   1.000
_cell.length_b   1.000
_cell.length_c   1.000
_cell.angle_alpha   90.00
_cell.angle_beta   90.00
_cell.angle_gamma   90.00
#
_symmetry.space_group_name_H-M   'P 1'
#
loop_
_entity.id
_entity.type
_entity.pdbx_description
1 polymer ?
#
loop_
_entity_poly.entity_id
_entity_poly.type
_entity_poly.pdbx_seq_one_letter_code
_entity_poly.pdbx_strand_id
1 'polypeptide(L)'
;MFGKVFFPADNGAQRAPFALQILSTACLLLFISQGVNAQFSITASEVETWTTTTPVSSDYNLNSAYVYLLNPTALQAVFEGDGLNKGEKKDVGLKKGDYPQYMYLAVNIKDPLNEANTLTIPLMIHDVRNPAISQRLVEYGGRFLENIPDDNLKNDIVAKVKFEAFKGNNSNEFWKKTAEISLNLGRTATSILKNPITGTFSALSDQIIPQVDKGIKSMGNLEDPQKIVSEFYIKLLNKELSGLYEEKVISAILYRIHWDVEKPVRSKFFNNARPGRVDDLKRMINTTTAPFILVVNTKAEYNTDHSQMAYNQQYIDRKAKDFRKIQNAEKREVEKSFLEILKLAVELNKQMDVFQNSLNTKYPDWLAYSKVIELYFHVHEMRQEELAKLPKQDLVTREKYTRLYGNIHNDVDLWFGTELLQKARGVSAYLLNNMGPYNYGNRSPRQIYEDIEMLEYYRDRVKQIEIQGKLPREIQALETYDLTLRKLKEMETALFEADFTPDPRLDLESKKAWLLARASQVYPLCQICGQRVGEKITAIENATYEQNIKQYKEISAGYYSKLECFENITNNLTSFVKANKDSATVSPMIFASVKQDREDFIKMVNTYSEIAGKDHTTLSSKDLADLIRRFQINREKMLIIIQRLRGLALANGGMSCLMEEAKP
;
A
#
# COMPACT_ATOMS: atom_id res chain seq x y z
N MET A 1 19.49 -63.80 -37.03
CA MET A 1 20.07 -64.04 -38.37
C MET A 1 18.99 -64.59 -39.27
N PHE A 2 18.82 -63.96 -40.44
CA PHE A 2 18.16 -64.37 -41.70
C PHE A 2 17.62 -65.82 -41.74
N GLY A 3 16.35 -66.10 -42.06
CA GLY A 3 15.60 -65.62 -43.22
C GLY A 3 15.61 -66.71 -44.29
N LYS A 4 14.44 -67.17 -44.77
CA LYS A 4 14.26 -67.71 -46.12
C LYS A 4 12.78 -67.80 -46.50
N VAL A 5 12.44 -66.96 -47.47
CA VAL A 5 11.22 -66.94 -48.28
C VAL A 5 11.35 -68.00 -49.39
N PHE A 6 10.27 -68.67 -49.77
CA PHE A 6 10.01 -69.09 -51.15
C PHE A 6 8.48 -69.24 -51.40
N PHE A 7 7.97 -68.50 -52.38
CA PHE A 7 6.68 -68.64 -53.09
C PHE A 7 6.92 -69.49 -54.38
N PRO A 8 5.94 -69.74 -55.30
CA PRO A 8 4.61 -70.38 -55.22
C PRO A 8 4.30 -71.35 -56.42
N ALA A 9 3.01 -71.75 -56.55
CA ALA A 9 2.27 -72.18 -57.78
C ALA A 9 2.48 -73.62 -58.29
N ASP A 10 1.53 -74.37 -58.86
CA ASP A 10 0.09 -74.20 -59.12
C ASP A 10 -0.53 -75.58 -59.53
N ASN A 11 -1.82 -75.76 -59.24
CA ASN A 11 -2.89 -76.49 -59.97
C ASN A 11 -2.87 -77.98 -60.35
N GLY A 12 -4.02 -78.64 -60.07
CA GLY A 12 -4.55 -79.80 -60.83
C GLY A 12 -5.27 -80.87 -59.98
N ALA A 13 -6.47 -80.61 -59.44
CA ALA A 13 -7.78 -81.10 -59.93
C ALA A 13 -8.14 -82.59 -59.68
N GLN A 14 -9.10 -82.88 -58.78
CA GLN A 14 -10.44 -83.44 -59.09
C GLN A 14 -11.28 -83.82 -57.84
N ARG A 15 -12.54 -83.36 -57.90
CA ARG A 15 -13.77 -83.49 -57.09
C ARG A 15 -13.98 -84.83 -56.33
N ALA A 16 -14.15 -84.83 -55.00
CA ALA A 16 -15.38 -84.63 -54.17
C ALA A 16 -16.14 -85.96 -53.87
N PRO A 17 -16.81 -86.13 -52.70
CA PRO A 17 -18.21 -85.69 -52.65
C PRO A 17 -18.73 -85.13 -51.31
N PHE A 18 -19.27 -83.91 -51.39
CA PHE A 18 -20.63 -83.47 -51.05
C PHE A 18 -21.31 -83.78 -49.70
N ALA A 19 -20.93 -84.79 -48.92
CA ALA A 19 -21.58 -85.06 -47.62
C ALA A 19 -21.13 -84.11 -46.51
N LEU A 20 -19.87 -83.66 -46.54
CA LEU A 20 -19.32 -82.74 -45.53
C LEU A 20 -19.80 -81.29 -45.69
N GLN A 21 -20.16 -80.85 -46.91
CA GLN A 21 -20.57 -79.46 -47.13
C GLN A 21 -21.99 -79.17 -46.63
N ILE A 22 -22.91 -80.14 -46.67
CA ILE A 22 -24.27 -79.92 -46.14
C ILE A 22 -24.27 -79.92 -44.60
N LEU A 23 -23.44 -80.76 -43.97
CA LEU A 23 -23.25 -80.75 -42.51
C LEU A 23 -22.49 -79.52 -42.01
N SER A 24 -21.48 -79.04 -42.74
CA SER A 24 -20.75 -77.83 -42.35
C SER A 24 -21.60 -76.57 -42.51
N THR A 25 -22.47 -76.50 -43.52
CA THR A 25 -23.37 -75.35 -43.74
C THR A 25 -24.53 -75.33 -42.74
N ALA A 26 -25.07 -76.50 -42.36
CA ALA A 26 -26.09 -76.59 -41.31
C ALA A 26 -25.52 -76.28 -39.91
N CYS A 27 -24.30 -76.71 -39.60
CA CYS A 27 -23.61 -76.31 -38.36
C CYS A 27 -23.23 -74.83 -38.38
N LEU A 28 -22.76 -74.25 -39.49
CA LEU A 28 -22.46 -72.81 -39.56
C LEU A 28 -23.73 -71.96 -39.39
N LEU A 29 -24.87 -72.37 -39.96
CA LEU A 29 -26.15 -71.67 -39.76
C LEU A 29 -26.67 -71.81 -38.32
N LEU A 30 -26.44 -72.94 -37.66
CA LEU A 30 -26.76 -73.11 -36.23
C LEU A 30 -25.81 -72.29 -35.33
N PHE A 31 -24.53 -72.14 -35.68
CA PHE A 31 -23.57 -71.29 -34.96
C PHE A 31 -23.72 -69.79 -35.27
N ILE A 32 -24.27 -69.40 -36.42
CA ILE A 32 -24.63 -68.01 -36.73
C ILE A 32 -26.00 -67.64 -36.11
N SER A 33 -26.85 -68.64 -35.79
CA SER A 33 -28.13 -68.43 -35.09
C SER A 33 -28.05 -68.36 -33.57
N GLN A 34 -26.88 -68.65 -32.98
CA GLN A 34 -26.59 -68.11 -31.64
C GLN A 34 -26.22 -66.65 -31.84
N GLY A 35 -27.25 -65.81 -31.79
CA GLY A 35 -27.12 -64.37 -31.81
C GLY A 35 -25.94 -63.97 -30.95
N VAL A 36 -24.97 -63.30 -31.56
CA VAL A 36 -24.14 -62.35 -30.85
C VAL A 36 -25.15 -61.43 -30.19
N ASN A 37 -25.49 -61.72 -28.93
CA ASN A 37 -26.19 -60.79 -28.08
C ASN A 37 -25.24 -59.60 -28.03
N ALA A 38 -25.47 -58.61 -28.87
CA ALA A 38 -24.82 -57.32 -28.78
C ALA A 38 -25.01 -56.90 -27.33
N GLN A 39 -23.91 -56.85 -26.59
CA GLN A 39 -23.94 -56.58 -25.16
C GLN A 39 -24.14 -55.06 -25.03
N PHE A 40 -25.38 -54.63 -25.21
CA PHE A 40 -25.75 -53.22 -25.15
C PHE A 40 -25.50 -52.68 -23.74
N SER A 41 -24.95 -51.47 -23.68
CA SER A 41 -24.46 -50.86 -22.46
C SER A 41 -24.83 -49.39 -22.38
N ILE A 42 -24.92 -48.86 -21.17
CA ILE A 42 -25.04 -47.41 -20.96
C ILE A 42 -23.66 -46.79 -21.12
N THR A 43 -23.59 -45.77 -21.97
CA THR A 43 -22.37 -45.04 -22.31
C THR A 43 -22.57 -43.54 -22.07
N ALA A 44 -21.47 -42.80 -22.16
CA ALA A 44 -21.47 -41.35 -22.14
C ALA A 44 -20.81 -40.82 -23.42
N SER A 45 -21.57 -40.12 -24.26
CA SER A 45 -21.06 -39.56 -25.52
C SER A 45 -21.01 -38.05 -25.45
N GLU A 46 -19.97 -37.46 -26.04
CA GLU A 46 -19.82 -36.01 -26.16
C GLU A 46 -20.96 -35.43 -27.01
N VAL A 47 -21.67 -34.45 -26.47
CA VAL A 47 -22.78 -33.78 -27.15
C VAL A 47 -22.52 -32.30 -27.43
N GLU A 48 -21.55 -31.71 -26.73
CA GLU A 48 -21.17 -30.31 -26.86
C GLU A 48 -19.81 -30.05 -26.22
N THR A 49 -18.98 -29.23 -26.86
CA THR A 49 -17.71 -28.75 -26.32
C THR A 49 -17.64 -27.25 -26.46
N TRP A 50 -17.25 -26.58 -25.39
CA TRP A 50 -16.91 -25.16 -25.36
C TRP A 50 -15.43 -24.99 -25.05
N THR A 51 -14.79 -24.09 -25.79
CA THR A 51 -13.41 -23.68 -25.57
C THR A 51 -13.33 -22.16 -25.59
N THR A 52 -12.47 -21.59 -24.74
CA THR A 52 -12.15 -20.16 -24.82
C THR A 52 -11.54 -19.86 -26.19
N THR A 53 -12.03 -18.80 -26.84
CA THR A 53 -11.48 -18.34 -28.13
C THR A 53 -10.24 -17.46 -27.94
N THR A 54 -10.01 -16.99 -26.72
CA THR A 54 -8.85 -16.16 -26.37
C THR A 54 -7.85 -16.99 -25.57
N PRO A 55 -6.58 -17.06 -25.99
CA PRO A 55 -5.53 -17.70 -25.20
C PRO A 55 -5.46 -17.05 -23.81
N VAL A 56 -5.37 -17.87 -22.78
CA VAL A 56 -5.15 -17.38 -21.42
C VAL A 56 -3.67 -16.98 -21.28
N SER A 57 -3.38 -15.90 -20.56
CA SER A 57 -2.01 -15.46 -20.28
C SER A 57 -1.16 -16.63 -19.74
N SER A 58 0.13 -16.63 -20.05
CA SER A 58 1.11 -17.56 -19.47
C SER A 58 1.18 -17.49 -17.94
N ASP A 59 0.66 -16.42 -17.33
CA ASP A 59 0.56 -16.27 -15.89
C ASP A 59 -0.41 -17.29 -15.25
N TYR A 60 -1.41 -17.77 -16.00
CA TYR A 60 -2.32 -18.83 -15.55
C TYR A 60 -1.74 -20.20 -15.95
N ASN A 61 -0.66 -20.57 -15.28
CA ASN A 61 0.14 -21.76 -15.59
C ASN A 61 -0.25 -22.99 -14.76
N LEU A 62 -1.29 -22.89 -13.93
CA LEU A 62 -1.74 -23.96 -13.06
C LEU A 62 -3.02 -24.57 -13.61
N ASN A 63 -2.99 -25.87 -13.88
CA ASN A 63 -4.11 -26.59 -14.48
C ASN A 63 -4.93 -27.27 -13.40
N SER A 64 -6.25 -27.07 -13.49
CA SER A 64 -7.22 -27.77 -12.66
C SER A 64 -8.32 -28.36 -13.55
N ALA A 65 -8.88 -29.48 -13.12
CA ALA A 65 -9.96 -30.15 -13.80
C ALA A 65 -11.06 -30.57 -12.83
N TYR A 66 -12.30 -30.38 -13.27
CA TYR A 66 -13.51 -30.59 -12.49
C TYR A 66 -14.45 -31.53 -13.25
N VAL A 67 -15.11 -32.44 -12.55
CA VAL A 67 -16.19 -33.27 -13.11
C VAL A 67 -17.47 -33.04 -12.32
N TYR A 68 -18.55 -32.72 -13.03
CA TYR A 68 -19.88 -32.55 -12.47
C TYR A 68 -20.82 -33.59 -13.06
N LEU A 69 -21.72 -34.12 -12.22
CA LEU A 69 -22.88 -34.88 -12.66
C LEU A 69 -24.11 -33.97 -12.60
N LEU A 70 -24.72 -33.68 -13.74
CA LEU A 70 -25.87 -32.80 -13.88
C LEU A 70 -27.15 -33.63 -13.95
N ASN A 71 -28.20 -33.18 -13.25
CA ASN A 71 -29.50 -33.85 -13.14
C ASN A 71 -29.40 -35.39 -12.94
N PRO A 72 -28.79 -35.86 -11.84
CA PRO A 72 -28.69 -37.29 -11.56
C PRO A 72 -30.03 -37.97 -11.32
N THR A 73 -31.07 -37.22 -10.93
CA THR A 73 -32.43 -37.77 -10.77
C THR A 73 -33.00 -38.31 -12.08
N ALA A 74 -32.60 -37.77 -13.23
CA ALA A 74 -33.03 -38.26 -14.54
C ALA A 74 -32.33 -39.56 -14.96
N LEU A 75 -31.31 -40.04 -14.22
CA LEU A 75 -30.62 -41.29 -14.57
C LEU A 75 -31.55 -42.50 -14.48
N GLN A 76 -32.40 -42.57 -13.46
CA GLN A 76 -33.33 -43.69 -13.28
C GLN A 76 -34.18 -43.93 -14.54
N ALA A 77 -34.73 -42.86 -15.13
CA ALA A 77 -35.52 -42.93 -16.35
C ALA A 77 -34.71 -43.50 -17.54
N VAL A 78 -33.43 -43.11 -17.68
CA VAL A 78 -32.53 -43.69 -18.69
C VAL A 78 -32.41 -45.20 -18.49
N PHE A 79 -32.23 -45.68 -17.25
CA PHE A 79 -32.12 -47.13 -16.97
C PHE A 79 -33.41 -47.92 -17.22
N GLU A 80 -34.57 -47.29 -17.03
CA GLU A 80 -35.88 -47.87 -17.37
C GLU A 80 -36.14 -47.89 -18.90
N GLY A 81 -35.20 -47.32 -19.67
CA GLY A 81 -35.23 -47.22 -21.12
C GLY A 81 -36.22 -46.16 -21.60
N ASP A 82 -36.49 -45.11 -20.82
CA ASP A 82 -37.35 -44.02 -21.27
C ASP A 82 -36.72 -43.32 -22.48
N GLY A 83 -37.46 -43.32 -23.60
CA GLY A 83 -36.97 -42.89 -24.90
C GLY A 83 -36.72 -44.02 -25.89
N LEU A 84 -36.56 -45.27 -25.42
CA LEU A 84 -36.42 -46.45 -26.27
C LEU A 84 -37.79 -47.00 -26.71
N ASN A 85 -37.88 -47.41 -27.98
CA ASN A 85 -39.06 -48.10 -28.50
C ASN A 85 -39.12 -49.56 -28.02
N LYS A 86 -40.25 -50.24 -28.24
CA LYS A 86 -40.47 -51.61 -27.74
C LYS A 86 -39.47 -52.65 -28.29
N GLY A 87 -38.96 -52.44 -29.51
CA GLY A 87 -37.92 -53.28 -30.11
C GLY A 87 -36.57 -53.04 -29.44
N GLU A 88 -36.16 -51.78 -29.34
CA GLU A 88 -34.91 -51.36 -28.70
C GLU A 88 -34.83 -51.80 -27.23
N LYS A 89 -35.94 -51.65 -26.46
CA LYS A 89 -36.01 -52.15 -25.07
C LYS A 89 -35.75 -53.66 -25.00
N LYS A 90 -36.29 -54.42 -25.94
CA LYS A 90 -36.09 -55.88 -26.01
C LYS A 90 -34.63 -56.20 -26.36
N ASP A 91 -34.03 -55.44 -27.26
CA ASP A 91 -32.64 -55.63 -27.71
C ASP A 91 -31.65 -55.37 -26.58
N VAL A 92 -31.87 -54.34 -25.76
CA VAL A 92 -31.06 -54.06 -24.55
C VAL A 92 -31.44 -54.89 -23.32
N GLY A 93 -32.37 -55.85 -23.46
CA GLY A 93 -32.75 -56.79 -22.40
C GLY A 93 -33.70 -56.25 -21.31
N LEU A 94 -34.37 -55.11 -21.57
CA LEU A 94 -35.36 -54.49 -20.68
C LEU A 94 -36.77 -55.04 -20.94
N LYS A 95 -37.47 -55.41 -19.86
CA LYS A 95 -38.87 -55.82 -19.81
C LYS A 95 -39.70 -54.72 -19.14
N LYS A 96 -41.00 -54.70 -19.42
CA LYS A 96 -41.95 -53.77 -18.78
C LYS A 96 -41.96 -54.01 -17.27
N GLY A 97 -41.66 -52.98 -16.48
CA GLY A 97 -41.57 -53.06 -15.02
C GLY A 97 -40.19 -53.42 -14.48
N ASP A 98 -39.17 -53.52 -15.34
CA ASP A 98 -37.79 -53.54 -14.88
C ASP A 98 -37.40 -52.14 -14.41
N TYR A 99 -36.99 -52.03 -13.15
CA TYR A 99 -36.41 -50.81 -12.59
C TYR A 99 -35.07 -51.17 -11.92
N PRO A 100 -34.07 -50.28 -12.01
CA PRO A 100 -32.84 -50.46 -11.26
C PRO A 100 -33.19 -50.46 -9.77
N GLN A 101 -32.69 -51.43 -9.01
CA GLN A 101 -32.79 -51.35 -7.55
C GLN A 101 -31.62 -50.56 -6.96
N TYR A 102 -30.55 -50.42 -7.74
CA TYR A 102 -29.31 -49.80 -7.35
C TYR A 102 -28.55 -49.26 -8.57
N MET A 103 -27.97 -48.06 -8.47
CA MET A 103 -27.14 -47.44 -9.52
C MET A 103 -25.80 -46.93 -8.97
N TYR A 104 -24.72 -47.08 -9.75
CA TYR A 104 -23.38 -46.60 -9.46
C TYR A 104 -22.75 -45.94 -10.68
N LEU A 105 -22.18 -44.76 -10.47
CA LEU A 105 -21.43 -44.01 -11.45
C LEU A 105 -20.14 -43.50 -10.83
N ALA A 106 -19.02 -43.85 -11.45
CA ALA A 106 -17.70 -43.34 -11.10
C ALA A 106 -16.89 -42.95 -12.34
N VAL A 107 -15.84 -42.20 -12.10
CA VAL A 107 -14.87 -41.77 -13.09
C VAL A 107 -13.49 -42.22 -12.65
N ASN A 108 -12.81 -42.94 -13.52
CA ASN A 108 -11.42 -43.35 -13.37
C ASN A 108 -10.54 -42.33 -14.08
N ILE A 109 -9.51 -41.85 -13.42
CA ILE A 109 -8.67 -40.77 -13.90
C ILE A 109 -7.24 -41.25 -13.80
N LYS A 110 -6.52 -41.25 -14.91
CA LYS A 110 -5.09 -41.54 -14.88
C LYS A 110 -4.36 -40.33 -14.31
N ASP A 111 -3.41 -40.58 -13.42
CA ASP A 111 -2.53 -39.54 -12.91
C ASP A 111 -1.72 -38.96 -14.08
N PRO A 112 -1.84 -37.66 -14.38
CA PRO A 112 -1.11 -37.05 -15.49
C PRO A 112 0.40 -36.94 -15.23
N LEU A 113 0.85 -37.12 -13.99
CA LEU A 113 2.27 -37.14 -13.60
C LEU A 113 2.86 -38.56 -13.69
N ASN A 114 2.05 -39.59 -13.43
CA ASN A 114 2.43 -41.01 -13.41
C ASN A 114 1.30 -41.94 -13.87
N GLU A 115 1.27 -42.29 -15.16
CA GLU A 115 0.19 -43.08 -15.78
C GLU A 115 -0.10 -44.46 -15.16
N ALA A 116 0.82 -45.00 -14.35
CA ALA A 116 0.59 -46.24 -13.60
C ALA A 116 -0.44 -46.07 -12.48
N ASN A 117 -0.67 -44.84 -12.01
CA ASN A 117 -1.63 -44.53 -10.97
C ASN A 117 -2.98 -44.15 -11.59
N THR A 118 -4.06 -44.73 -11.07
CA THR A 118 -5.43 -44.38 -11.45
C THR A 118 -6.23 -44.02 -10.20
N LEU A 119 -6.87 -42.86 -10.21
CA LEU A 119 -7.80 -42.41 -9.18
C LEU A 119 -9.23 -42.74 -9.61
N THR A 120 -9.97 -43.44 -8.76
CA THR A 120 -11.40 -43.71 -8.98
C THR A 120 -12.24 -42.76 -8.13
N ILE A 121 -13.07 -41.95 -8.78
CA ILE A 121 -13.94 -40.95 -8.15
C ILE A 121 -15.39 -41.33 -8.39
N PRO A 122 -16.16 -41.70 -7.37
CA PRO A 122 -17.59 -41.90 -7.54
C PRO A 122 -18.29 -40.56 -7.65
N LEU A 123 -19.15 -40.45 -8.65
CA LEU A 123 -19.97 -39.27 -8.90
C LEU A 123 -21.38 -39.42 -8.39
N MET A 124 -21.93 -40.64 -8.42
CA MET A 124 -23.26 -40.91 -7.91
C MET A 124 -23.41 -42.36 -7.58
N ILE A 125 -24.13 -42.59 -6.50
CA ILE A 125 -24.54 -43.91 -6.11
C ILE A 125 -25.95 -43.79 -5.50
N HIS A 126 -26.89 -44.63 -5.93
CA HIS A 126 -28.32 -44.45 -5.64
C HIS A 126 -29.06 -45.76 -5.37
N ASP A 127 -29.67 -45.85 -4.19
CA ASP A 127 -30.59 -46.90 -3.74
C ASP A 127 -32.05 -46.45 -3.95
N VAL A 128 -32.71 -47.10 -4.90
CA VAL A 128 -34.08 -46.79 -5.32
C VAL A 128 -35.12 -47.14 -4.23
N ARG A 129 -34.77 -47.99 -3.25
CA ARG A 129 -35.68 -48.37 -2.15
C ARG A 129 -35.67 -47.38 -0.99
N ASN A 130 -34.61 -46.61 -0.85
CA ASN A 130 -34.46 -45.64 0.24
C ASN A 130 -34.04 -44.26 -0.30
N PRO A 131 -34.85 -43.65 -1.20
CA PRO A 131 -34.45 -42.47 -1.95
C PRO A 131 -34.14 -41.24 -1.07
N ALA A 132 -34.69 -41.17 0.15
CA ALA A 132 -34.44 -40.09 1.10
C ALA A 132 -32.99 -40.05 1.64
N ILE A 133 -32.28 -41.19 1.61
CA ILE A 133 -30.86 -41.27 2.00
C ILE A 133 -29.98 -40.73 0.86
N SER A 134 -30.31 -41.07 -0.39
CA SER A 134 -29.57 -40.66 -1.59
C SER A 134 -29.84 -39.20 -2.01
N GLN A 135 -31.01 -38.62 -1.67
CA GLN A 135 -31.40 -37.24 -2.04
C GLN A 135 -30.57 -36.15 -1.35
N ARG A 136 -29.93 -36.43 -0.21
CA ARG A 136 -29.21 -35.42 0.59
C ARG A 136 -27.83 -35.00 0.06
N LEU A 137 -27.38 -35.59 -1.05
CA LEU A 137 -25.98 -35.63 -1.41
C LEU A 137 -25.65 -35.15 -2.85
N VAL A 138 -26.66 -34.92 -3.68
CA VAL A 138 -26.56 -34.55 -5.12
C VAL A 138 -26.10 -33.11 -5.39
N GLU A 139 -26.07 -32.26 -4.37
CA GLU A 139 -25.77 -30.85 -4.55
C GLU A 139 -24.25 -30.62 -4.64
N TYR A 140 -23.80 -30.39 -5.88
CA TYR A 140 -22.49 -29.90 -6.31
C TYR A 140 -21.39 -30.95 -6.48
N GLY A 141 -21.18 -31.33 -7.76
CA GLY A 141 -20.04 -32.11 -8.24
C GLY A 141 -18.67 -31.45 -7.98
N GLY A 142 -17.60 -32.01 -8.56
CA GLY A 142 -16.30 -31.83 -7.93
C GLY A 142 -14.97 -31.88 -8.71
N ARG A 143 -13.99 -31.09 -8.19
CA ARG A 143 -12.55 -30.92 -8.50
C ARG A 143 -11.66 -32.13 -8.23
N PHE A 144 -11.02 -32.69 -9.23
CA PHE A 144 -10.22 -33.92 -9.05
C PHE A 144 -8.72 -33.74 -9.31
N LEU A 145 -8.34 -32.68 -10.01
CA LEU A 145 -6.95 -32.25 -10.18
C LEU A 145 -6.90 -30.75 -9.93
N GLU A 146 -5.92 -30.31 -9.17
CA GLU A 146 -5.75 -28.91 -8.78
C GLU A 146 -4.31 -28.46 -8.95
N ASN A 147 -4.17 -27.28 -9.55
CA ASN A 147 -2.96 -26.49 -9.59
C ASN A 147 -1.72 -27.23 -10.09
N ILE A 148 -1.88 -28.07 -11.11
CA ILE A 148 -0.77 -28.77 -11.73
C ILE A 148 -0.03 -27.80 -12.65
N PRO A 149 1.25 -27.49 -12.38
CA PRO A 149 2.03 -26.61 -13.26
C PRO A 149 2.07 -27.14 -14.69
N ASP A 150 1.98 -26.26 -15.68
CA ASP A 150 2.09 -26.60 -17.11
C ASP A 150 3.32 -27.50 -17.39
N ASP A 151 4.47 -27.18 -16.79
CA ASP A 151 5.73 -27.92 -16.97
C ASP A 151 5.69 -29.37 -16.47
N ASN A 152 4.72 -29.71 -15.61
CA ASN A 152 4.60 -31.03 -15.01
C ASN A 152 3.64 -31.94 -15.78
N LEU A 153 2.81 -31.40 -16.69
CA LEU A 153 1.84 -32.19 -17.45
C LEU A 153 2.53 -32.93 -18.61
N LYS A 154 2.44 -34.27 -18.61
CA LYS A 154 2.96 -35.09 -19.72
C LYS A 154 1.93 -35.30 -20.83
N ASN A 155 0.64 -35.35 -20.48
CA ASN A 155 -0.48 -35.67 -21.37
C ASN A 155 -1.75 -34.94 -20.89
N ASP A 156 -2.77 -34.88 -21.76
CA ASP A 156 -4.09 -34.39 -21.40
C ASP A 156 -4.69 -35.20 -20.25
N ILE A 157 -5.47 -34.52 -19.41
CA ILE A 157 -6.20 -35.15 -18.31
C ILE A 157 -7.38 -35.94 -18.90
N VAL A 158 -7.24 -37.27 -18.96
CA VAL A 158 -8.28 -38.16 -19.50
C VAL A 158 -9.01 -38.90 -18.38
N ALA A 159 -10.33 -38.78 -18.39
CA ALA A 159 -11.26 -39.44 -17.48
C ALA A 159 -12.01 -40.56 -18.22
N LYS A 160 -11.98 -41.78 -17.69
CA LYS A 160 -12.79 -42.92 -18.14
C LYS A 160 -13.97 -43.11 -17.19
N VAL A 161 -15.18 -42.90 -17.69
CA VAL A 161 -16.39 -43.11 -16.91
C VAL A 161 -16.72 -44.61 -16.80
N LYS A 162 -17.11 -45.05 -15.60
CA LYS A 162 -17.57 -46.41 -15.31
C LYS A 162 -18.97 -46.34 -14.71
N PHE A 163 -19.90 -47.06 -15.32
CA PHE A 163 -21.29 -47.19 -14.89
C PHE A 163 -21.58 -48.63 -14.50
N GLU A 164 -22.28 -48.85 -13.39
CA GLU A 164 -22.80 -50.17 -12.97
C GLU A 164 -24.23 -50.01 -12.42
N ALA A 165 -25.17 -50.89 -12.79
CA ALA A 165 -26.53 -50.91 -12.25
C ALA A 165 -27.00 -52.35 -12.02
N PHE A 166 -27.79 -52.57 -10.95
CA PHE A 166 -28.24 -53.89 -10.53
C PHE A 166 -29.75 -54.06 -10.60
N LYS A 167 -30.15 -55.20 -11.17
CA LYS A 167 -31.53 -55.62 -11.37
C LYS A 167 -31.86 -56.77 -10.40
N GLY A 168 -32.31 -56.44 -9.19
CA GLY A 168 -32.81 -57.43 -8.22
C GLY A 168 -31.76 -58.11 -7.32
N ASN A 169 -31.89 -57.98 -6.00
CA ASN A 169 -31.29 -58.93 -5.03
C ASN A 169 -32.12 -59.06 -3.74
N ASN A 170 -32.44 -60.29 -3.34
CA ASN A 170 -33.31 -60.62 -2.18
C ASN A 170 -32.54 -61.01 -0.90
N SER A 171 -31.19 -61.03 -0.91
CA SER A 171 -30.40 -61.44 0.26
C SER A 171 -30.38 -60.36 1.35
N ASN A 172 -30.78 -60.70 2.58
CA ASN A 172 -30.66 -59.77 3.73
C ASN A 172 -29.20 -59.43 4.08
N GLU A 173 -28.27 -60.36 3.84
CA GLU A 173 -26.84 -60.13 4.08
C GLU A 173 -26.25 -59.14 3.06
N PHE A 174 -26.75 -59.18 1.81
CA PHE A 174 -26.46 -58.19 0.77
C PHE A 174 -26.80 -56.78 1.27
N TRP A 175 -28.03 -56.56 1.77
CA TRP A 175 -28.51 -55.23 2.16
C TRP A 175 -27.81 -54.68 3.43
N LYS A 176 -27.44 -55.56 4.37
CA LYS A 176 -26.69 -55.16 5.57
C LYS A 176 -25.28 -54.65 5.23
N LYS A 177 -24.55 -55.35 4.35
CA LYS A 177 -23.21 -54.92 3.92
C LYS A 177 -23.26 -53.62 3.10
N THR A 178 -24.26 -53.43 2.23
CA THR A 178 -24.49 -52.16 1.52
C THR A 178 -24.66 -50.96 2.45
N ALA A 179 -25.42 -51.13 3.53
CA ALA A 179 -25.67 -50.07 4.51
C ALA A 179 -24.41 -49.71 5.34
N GLU A 180 -23.60 -50.70 5.73
CA GLU A 180 -22.36 -50.49 6.48
C GLU A 180 -21.29 -49.73 5.68
N ILE A 181 -21.14 -50.05 4.38
CA ILE A 181 -20.19 -49.35 3.51
C ILE A 181 -20.68 -47.91 3.29
N SER A 182 -22.00 -47.69 3.08
CA SER A 182 -22.57 -46.35 2.90
C SER A 182 -22.41 -45.47 4.15
N LEU A 183 -22.51 -46.06 5.35
CA LEU A 183 -22.26 -45.40 6.63
C LEU A 183 -20.78 -44.98 6.79
N ASN A 184 -19.84 -45.88 6.50
CA ASN A 184 -18.40 -45.61 6.64
C ASN A 184 -17.91 -44.56 5.65
N LEU A 185 -18.42 -44.59 4.42
CA LEU A 185 -18.09 -43.58 3.44
C LEU A 185 -18.78 -42.25 3.73
N GLY A 186 -20.01 -42.25 4.28
CA GLY A 186 -20.66 -41.05 4.81
C GLY A 186 -19.88 -40.38 5.96
N ARG A 187 -19.24 -41.17 6.82
CA ARG A 187 -18.31 -40.65 7.85
C ARG A 187 -17.05 -40.04 7.24
N THR A 188 -16.47 -40.68 6.24
CA THR A 188 -15.31 -40.16 5.48
C THR A 188 -15.65 -38.85 4.78
N ALA A 189 -16.79 -38.78 4.08
CA ALA A 189 -17.30 -37.56 3.47
C ALA A 189 -17.51 -36.46 4.52
N THR A 190 -18.11 -36.78 5.68
CA THR A 190 -18.29 -35.82 6.79
C THR A 190 -16.94 -35.35 7.36
N SER A 191 -15.93 -36.20 7.42
CA SER A 191 -14.57 -35.84 7.84
C SER A 191 -13.88 -34.92 6.83
N ILE A 192 -14.00 -35.21 5.52
CA ILE A 192 -13.49 -34.38 4.42
C ILE A 192 -14.22 -33.03 4.37
N LEU A 193 -15.51 -33.01 4.68
CA LEU A 193 -16.31 -31.78 4.79
C LEU A 193 -15.88 -30.89 5.97
N LYS A 194 -15.37 -31.49 7.05
CA LYS A 194 -14.87 -30.76 8.23
C LYS A 194 -13.41 -30.33 8.08
N ASN A 195 -12.59 -31.15 7.42
CA ASN A 195 -11.17 -30.92 7.15
C ASN A 195 -10.92 -31.09 5.64
N PRO A 196 -11.08 -30.03 4.85
CA PRO A 196 -10.91 -30.09 3.40
C PRO A 196 -9.52 -30.59 3.02
N ILE A 197 -9.47 -31.58 2.13
CA ILE A 197 -8.19 -32.17 1.69
C ILE A 197 -7.46 -31.15 0.81
N THR A 198 -6.27 -30.75 1.25
CA THR A 198 -5.30 -29.98 0.46
C THR A 198 -4.05 -30.85 0.26
N GLY A 199 -3.63 -31.11 -0.98
CA GLY A 199 -2.41 -31.90 -1.21
C GLY A 199 -2.25 -32.40 -2.65
N THR A 200 -1.12 -33.06 -2.91
CA THR A 200 -0.79 -33.70 -4.19
C THR A 200 -1.74 -34.86 -4.50
N PHE A 201 -1.76 -35.32 -5.75
CA PHE A 201 -2.55 -36.48 -6.19
C PHE A 201 -2.32 -37.73 -5.31
N SER A 202 -1.10 -37.93 -4.79
CA SER A 202 -0.78 -38.99 -3.83
C SER A 202 -1.54 -38.83 -2.51
N ALA A 203 -1.64 -37.64 -1.94
CA ALA A 203 -2.36 -37.42 -0.67
C ALA A 203 -3.88 -37.69 -0.82
N LEU A 204 -4.45 -37.31 -1.97
CA LEU A 204 -5.83 -37.64 -2.34
C LEU A 204 -6.01 -39.16 -2.51
N SER A 205 -5.09 -39.79 -3.22
CA SER A 205 -5.04 -41.24 -3.43
C SER A 205 -4.99 -42.00 -2.10
N ASP A 206 -4.08 -41.62 -1.19
CA ASP A 206 -3.86 -42.31 0.09
C ASP A 206 -5.05 -42.18 1.06
N GLN A 207 -5.86 -41.13 0.93
CA GLN A 207 -7.04 -40.93 1.78
C GLN A 207 -8.31 -41.56 1.20
N ILE A 208 -8.47 -41.50 -0.13
CA ILE A 208 -9.68 -41.98 -0.81
C ILE A 208 -9.57 -43.47 -1.12
N ILE A 209 -8.46 -43.92 -1.73
CA ILE A 209 -8.31 -45.29 -2.27
C ILE A 209 -8.52 -46.37 -1.20
N PRO A 210 -7.96 -46.30 0.03
CA PRO A 210 -8.16 -47.36 1.01
C PRO A 210 -9.61 -47.57 1.45
N GLN A 211 -10.45 -46.54 1.38
CA GLN A 211 -11.87 -46.63 1.74
C GLN A 211 -12.69 -47.23 0.59
N VAL A 212 -12.37 -46.83 -0.65
CA VAL A 212 -12.94 -47.42 -1.87
C VAL A 212 -12.53 -48.88 -1.98
N ASP A 213 -11.25 -49.20 -1.79
CA ASP A 213 -10.69 -50.54 -1.82
C ASP A 213 -11.26 -51.45 -0.73
N LYS A 214 -11.52 -50.95 0.48
CA LYS A 214 -12.20 -51.74 1.53
C LYS A 214 -13.63 -52.08 1.15
N GLY A 215 -14.35 -51.12 0.55
CA GLY A 215 -15.66 -51.37 -0.04
C GLY A 215 -15.58 -52.42 -1.15
N ILE A 216 -14.66 -52.22 -2.10
CA ILE A 216 -14.46 -53.10 -3.27
C ILE A 216 -14.01 -54.52 -2.87
N LYS A 217 -13.04 -54.66 -1.96
CA LYS A 217 -12.55 -55.97 -1.47
C LYS A 217 -13.62 -56.74 -0.71
N SER A 218 -14.50 -56.04 0.01
CA SER A 218 -15.65 -56.65 0.68
C SER A 218 -16.70 -57.19 -0.33
N MET A 219 -16.71 -56.68 -1.58
CA MET A 219 -17.52 -57.21 -2.69
C MET A 219 -16.95 -58.52 -3.27
N GLY A 220 -15.63 -58.75 -3.13
CA GLY A 220 -14.95 -59.93 -3.67
C GLY A 220 -15.17 -61.22 -2.88
N ASN A 221 -15.70 -61.13 -1.66
CA ASN A 221 -15.89 -62.26 -0.73
C ASN A 221 -17.33 -62.80 -0.72
N LEU A 222 -18.15 -62.47 -1.72
CA LEU A 222 -19.52 -62.97 -1.85
C LEU A 222 -19.53 -64.15 -2.83
N GLU A 223 -19.88 -65.33 -2.35
CA GLU A 223 -20.14 -66.50 -3.20
C GLU A 223 -21.44 -66.22 -4.01
N ASP A 224 -21.33 -66.38 -5.33
CA ASP A 224 -22.34 -66.09 -6.37
C ASP A 224 -22.58 -64.59 -6.73
N PRO A 225 -21.93 -64.08 -7.80
CA PRO A 225 -21.85 -62.65 -8.06
C PRO A 225 -23.05 -62.15 -8.88
N GLN A 226 -24.09 -61.67 -8.20
CA GLN A 226 -24.93 -60.60 -8.77
C GLN A 226 -24.77 -59.37 -7.88
N LYS A 227 -23.69 -58.65 -8.23
CA LYS A 227 -22.87 -57.67 -7.51
C LYS A 227 -23.64 -56.62 -6.69
N ILE A 228 -22.96 -56.15 -5.64
CA ILE A 228 -23.41 -55.17 -4.64
C ILE A 228 -22.48 -53.96 -4.68
N VAL A 229 -23.00 -52.75 -4.50
CA VAL A 229 -22.23 -51.50 -4.44
C VAL A 229 -22.70 -50.64 -3.25
N SER A 230 -21.91 -49.63 -2.85
CA SER A 230 -22.12 -48.73 -1.71
C SER A 230 -22.01 -47.25 -2.08
N GLU A 231 -22.75 -46.33 -1.42
CA GLU A 231 -22.83 -44.89 -1.76
C GLU A 231 -21.82 -43.95 -1.07
N PHE A 232 -21.27 -42.97 -1.80
CA PHE A 232 -20.56 -41.80 -1.24
C PHE A 232 -20.33 -40.66 -2.23
N TYR A 233 -20.06 -39.49 -1.65
CA TYR A 233 -19.91 -38.21 -2.34
C TYR A 233 -18.62 -37.55 -1.88
N ILE A 234 -17.87 -36.94 -2.79
CA ILE A 234 -16.73 -36.11 -2.45
C ILE A 234 -17.09 -34.68 -2.83
N LYS A 235 -17.24 -33.82 -1.82
CA LYS A 235 -17.35 -32.38 -2.06
C LYS A 235 -15.96 -31.88 -2.43
N LEU A 236 -15.79 -31.50 -3.69
CA LEU A 236 -14.50 -31.07 -4.18
C LEU A 236 -14.51 -29.55 -4.44
N LEU A 237 -15.10 -28.81 -3.51
CA LEU A 237 -14.94 -27.37 -3.40
C LEU A 237 -14.79 -27.06 -1.91
N ASN A 238 -13.55 -26.84 -1.48
CA ASN A 238 -13.33 -25.98 -0.33
C ASN A 238 -13.47 -24.53 -0.80
N LYS A 239 -14.44 -23.79 -0.24
CA LYS A 239 -14.60 -22.35 -0.45
C LYS A 239 -13.29 -21.59 -0.17
N GLU A 240 -12.44 -22.09 0.72
CA GLU A 240 -11.24 -21.40 1.17
C GLU A 240 -10.12 -21.36 0.12
N LEU A 241 -10.06 -22.30 -0.83
CA LEU A 241 -9.02 -22.30 -1.87
C LEU A 241 -9.28 -21.31 -3.00
N SER A 242 -10.54 -20.88 -3.18
CA SER A 242 -10.92 -19.90 -4.21
C SER A 242 -10.33 -18.50 -3.98
N GLY A 243 -9.83 -18.20 -2.78
CA GLY A 243 -9.15 -16.94 -2.47
C GLY A 243 -7.66 -16.92 -2.86
N LEU A 244 -7.03 -18.10 -2.96
CA LEU A 244 -5.60 -18.25 -3.25
C LEU A 244 -5.27 -18.34 -4.74
N TYR A 245 -6.28 -18.45 -5.59
CA TYR A 245 -6.08 -18.66 -7.02
C TYR A 245 -7.14 -17.90 -7.80
N GLU A 246 -6.71 -17.16 -8.81
CA GLU A 246 -7.65 -16.61 -9.79
C GLU A 246 -7.84 -17.65 -10.90
N GLU A 247 -9.04 -18.23 -11.00
CA GLU A 247 -9.32 -19.31 -11.97
C GLU A 247 -10.12 -18.81 -13.18
N LYS A 248 -9.69 -19.23 -14.36
CA LYS A 248 -10.37 -19.02 -15.64
C LYS A 248 -10.74 -20.34 -16.27
N VAL A 249 -11.98 -20.45 -16.76
CA VAL A 249 -12.41 -21.63 -17.52
C VAL A 249 -11.84 -21.57 -18.92
N ILE A 250 -11.10 -22.61 -19.31
CA ILE A 250 -10.45 -22.72 -20.63
C ILE A 250 -11.27 -23.59 -21.56
N SER A 251 -11.83 -24.67 -21.02
CA SER A 251 -12.72 -25.55 -21.77
C SER A 251 -13.73 -26.23 -20.87
N ALA A 252 -14.86 -26.60 -21.47
CA ALA A 252 -15.89 -27.38 -20.84
C ALA A 252 -16.46 -28.36 -21.87
N ILE A 253 -16.54 -29.63 -21.49
CA ILE A 253 -17.03 -30.71 -22.35
C ILE A 253 -18.25 -31.33 -21.67
N LEU A 254 -19.34 -31.45 -22.42
CA LEU A 254 -20.59 -32.03 -21.96
C LEU A 254 -20.80 -33.40 -22.59
N TYR A 255 -20.92 -34.42 -21.76
CA TYR A 255 -21.23 -35.79 -22.14
C TYR A 255 -22.65 -36.14 -21.70
N ARG A 256 -23.48 -36.65 -22.61
CA ARG A 256 -24.81 -37.18 -22.27
C ARG A 256 -24.68 -38.63 -21.86
N ILE A 257 -25.35 -39.02 -20.78
CA ILE A 257 -25.47 -40.43 -20.38
C ILE A 257 -26.70 -41.01 -21.12
N HIS A 258 -26.52 -42.10 -21.87
CA HIS A 258 -27.56 -42.75 -22.67
C HIS A 258 -27.23 -44.22 -22.96
N TRP A 259 -28.20 -44.99 -23.46
CA TRP A 259 -27.92 -46.33 -24.01
C TRP A 259 -27.15 -46.24 -25.31
N ASP A 260 -26.18 -47.12 -25.55
CA ASP A 260 -25.37 -47.17 -26.77
C ASP A 260 -26.17 -47.33 -28.08
N VAL A 261 -27.38 -47.88 -28.02
CA VAL A 261 -28.33 -47.90 -29.14
C VAL A 261 -28.88 -46.52 -29.50
N GLU A 262 -28.89 -45.58 -28.56
CA GLU A 262 -29.33 -44.21 -28.79
C GLU A 262 -28.21 -43.39 -29.43
N LYS A 263 -28.57 -42.57 -30.42
CA LYS A 263 -27.72 -41.51 -30.93
C LYS A 263 -28.11 -40.19 -30.24
N PRO A 264 -27.33 -39.70 -29.27
CA PRO A 264 -27.69 -38.50 -28.54
C PRO A 264 -27.65 -37.29 -29.47
N VAL A 265 -28.66 -36.42 -29.34
CA VAL A 265 -28.73 -35.17 -30.09
C VAL A 265 -27.72 -34.17 -29.51
N ARG A 266 -27.08 -33.38 -30.39
CA ARG A 266 -26.20 -32.27 -29.98
C ARG A 266 -26.94 -31.32 -29.03
N SER A 267 -26.24 -30.90 -27.99
CA SER A 267 -26.78 -30.00 -26.98
C SER A 267 -26.58 -28.52 -27.39
N LYS A 268 -27.33 -27.62 -26.75
CA LYS A 268 -27.18 -26.15 -26.83
C LYS A 268 -26.93 -25.54 -25.45
N PHE A 269 -26.40 -26.33 -24.52
CA PHE A 269 -26.17 -25.99 -23.13
C PHE A 269 -25.25 -24.78 -22.99
N PHE A 270 -24.19 -24.67 -23.79
CA PHE A 270 -23.24 -23.54 -23.74
C PHE A 270 -23.65 -22.34 -24.62
N ASN A 271 -24.69 -22.46 -25.45
CA ASN A 271 -25.13 -21.37 -26.33
C ASN A 271 -25.79 -20.20 -25.59
N ASN A 272 -26.37 -20.46 -24.42
CA ASN A 272 -27.13 -19.46 -23.65
C ASN A 272 -26.29 -18.69 -22.62
N ALA A 273 -25.05 -19.12 -22.35
CA ALA A 273 -24.10 -18.42 -21.48
C ALA A 273 -22.67 -18.91 -21.75
N ARG A 274 -21.73 -17.97 -21.93
CA ARG A 274 -20.30 -18.29 -22.09
C ARG A 274 -19.68 -18.49 -20.71
N PRO A 275 -19.17 -19.67 -20.35
CA PRO A 275 -18.70 -19.99 -19.00
C PRO A 275 -17.31 -19.40 -18.68
N GLY A 276 -16.97 -18.21 -19.18
CA GLY A 276 -15.65 -17.60 -19.00
C GLY A 276 -15.24 -17.38 -17.53
N ARG A 277 -16.21 -17.43 -16.59
CA ARG A 277 -15.99 -17.43 -15.14
C ARG A 277 -16.65 -18.65 -14.50
N VAL A 278 -16.01 -19.20 -13.48
CA VAL A 278 -16.50 -20.38 -12.72
C VAL A 278 -17.89 -20.14 -12.11
N ASP A 279 -18.21 -18.91 -11.71
CA ASP A 279 -19.53 -18.58 -11.13
C ASP A 279 -20.68 -18.58 -12.14
N ASP A 280 -20.40 -18.34 -13.43
CA ASP A 280 -21.40 -18.44 -14.48
C ASP A 280 -21.74 -19.91 -14.77
N LEU A 281 -20.72 -20.77 -14.77
CA LEU A 281 -20.89 -22.21 -14.87
C LEU A 281 -21.75 -22.77 -13.73
N LYS A 282 -21.52 -22.33 -12.49
CA LYS A 282 -22.32 -22.76 -11.31
C LYS A 282 -23.81 -22.48 -11.48
N ARG A 283 -24.18 -21.37 -12.11
CA ARG A 283 -25.59 -21.02 -12.35
C ARG A 283 -26.24 -21.92 -13.41
N MET A 284 -25.48 -22.40 -14.38
CA MET A 284 -26.00 -23.25 -15.47
C MET A 284 -26.27 -24.70 -15.05
N ILE A 285 -25.48 -25.23 -14.10
CA ILE A 285 -25.54 -26.63 -13.62
C ILE A 285 -26.95 -27.05 -13.18
N ASN A 286 -27.77 -26.12 -12.70
CA ASN A 286 -29.10 -26.41 -12.15
C ASN A 286 -30.24 -26.40 -13.19
N THR A 287 -29.95 -26.24 -14.49
CA THR A 287 -30.98 -26.01 -15.52
C THR A 287 -31.21 -27.19 -16.47
N THR A 288 -30.51 -28.32 -16.29
CA THR A 288 -30.55 -29.44 -17.24
C THR A 288 -31.74 -30.38 -17.01
N THR A 289 -32.36 -30.85 -18.11
CA THR A 289 -33.48 -31.80 -18.08
C THR A 289 -33.07 -33.26 -18.31
N ALA A 290 -31.83 -33.50 -18.72
CA ALA A 290 -31.26 -34.83 -18.95
C ALA A 290 -29.99 -35.02 -18.09
N PRO A 291 -29.59 -36.28 -17.83
CA PRO A 291 -28.39 -36.55 -17.05
C PRO A 291 -27.12 -36.35 -17.90
N PHE A 292 -26.24 -35.48 -17.43
CA PHE A 292 -24.97 -35.17 -18.12
C PHE A 292 -23.77 -35.32 -17.20
N ILE A 293 -22.63 -35.63 -17.79
CA ILE A 293 -21.31 -35.43 -17.17
C ILE A 293 -20.70 -34.19 -17.80
N LEU A 294 -20.39 -33.21 -16.98
CA LEU A 294 -19.73 -31.97 -17.39
C LEU A 294 -18.30 -32.00 -16.88
N VAL A 295 -17.33 -32.03 -17.79
CA VAL A 295 -15.90 -31.92 -17.49
C VAL A 295 -15.48 -30.50 -17.77
N VAL A 296 -14.89 -29.82 -16.79
CA VAL A 296 -14.46 -28.43 -16.91
C VAL A 296 -12.98 -28.33 -16.60
N ASN A 297 -12.24 -27.76 -17.54
CA ASN A 297 -10.82 -27.46 -17.36
C ASN A 297 -10.66 -25.97 -17.09
N THR A 298 -9.82 -25.65 -16.12
CA THR A 298 -9.50 -24.28 -15.75
C THR A 298 -8.00 -24.09 -15.70
N LYS A 299 -7.57 -22.87 -16.01
CA LYS A 299 -6.23 -22.38 -15.76
C LYS A 299 -6.29 -21.38 -14.62
N ALA A 300 -5.36 -21.48 -13.69
CA ALA A 300 -5.30 -20.68 -12.49
C ALA A 300 -3.96 -19.96 -12.40
N GLU A 301 -3.99 -18.74 -11.85
CA GLU A 301 -2.80 -18.00 -11.43
C GLU A 301 -2.76 -17.98 -9.90
N TYR A 302 -1.57 -18.13 -9.32
CA TYR A 302 -1.39 -18.02 -7.87
C TYR A 302 -1.67 -16.60 -7.38
N ASN A 303 -2.52 -16.47 -6.36
CA ASN A 303 -2.86 -15.22 -5.70
C ASN A 303 -2.60 -15.33 -4.19
N THR A 304 -1.93 -14.34 -3.62
CA THR A 304 -1.62 -14.36 -2.19
C THR A 304 -2.85 -14.01 -1.35
N ASP A 305 -3.21 -14.88 -0.40
CA ASP A 305 -4.29 -14.60 0.55
C ASP A 305 -3.81 -13.76 1.75
N HIS A 306 -4.42 -12.60 1.96
CA HIS A 306 -4.14 -11.72 3.11
C HIS A 306 -5.34 -11.60 4.07
N SER A 307 -6.32 -12.51 4.01
CA SER A 307 -7.48 -12.52 4.90
C SER A 307 -7.12 -12.52 6.40
N GLN A 308 -6.04 -13.19 6.76
CA GLN A 308 -5.46 -13.23 8.11
C GLN A 308 -4.13 -12.48 8.19
N MET A 309 -4.11 -11.24 7.72
CA MET A 309 -2.93 -10.37 7.82
C MET A 309 -2.47 -10.24 9.28
N ALA A 310 -1.17 -10.38 9.52
CA ALA A 310 -0.60 -10.26 10.86
C ALA A 310 0.75 -9.54 10.82
N TYR A 311 0.99 -8.69 11.81
CA TYR A 311 2.22 -7.91 11.97
C TYR A 311 3.26 -8.71 12.75
N ASN A 312 3.77 -9.79 12.16
CA ASN A 312 4.87 -10.57 12.75
C ASN A 312 5.75 -11.24 11.68
N GLN A 313 6.96 -11.64 12.10
CA GLN A 313 7.95 -12.24 11.21
C GLN A 313 7.47 -13.57 10.60
N GLN A 314 6.72 -14.38 11.36
CA GLN A 314 6.19 -15.66 10.88
C GLN A 314 5.24 -15.47 9.69
N TYR A 315 4.40 -14.43 9.73
CA TYR A 315 3.53 -14.07 8.62
C TYR A 315 4.35 -13.67 7.39
N ILE A 316 5.33 -12.78 7.57
CA ILE A 316 6.22 -12.30 6.50
C ILE A 316 6.97 -13.47 5.85
N ASP A 317 7.57 -14.38 6.64
CA ASP A 317 8.32 -15.52 6.13
C ASP A 317 7.45 -16.51 5.36
N ARG A 318 6.20 -16.70 5.82
CA ARG A 318 5.22 -17.51 5.11
C ARG A 318 4.88 -16.89 3.75
N LYS A 319 4.59 -15.58 3.71
CA LYS A 319 4.28 -14.87 2.46
C LYS A 319 5.49 -14.71 1.53
N ALA A 320 6.69 -14.63 2.09
CA ALA A 320 7.95 -14.66 1.36
C ALA A 320 8.14 -15.98 0.56
N LYS A 321 7.54 -17.09 1.02
CA LYS A 321 7.56 -18.36 0.25
C LYS A 321 6.47 -18.38 -0.81
N ASP A 322 5.34 -17.74 -0.55
CA ASP A 322 4.19 -17.70 -1.44
C ASP A 322 4.44 -16.84 -2.69
N PHE A 323 5.12 -15.68 -2.58
CA PHE A 323 5.37 -14.82 -3.76
C PHE A 323 6.20 -15.50 -4.85
N ARG A 324 7.08 -16.45 -4.49
CA ARG A 324 7.89 -17.21 -5.47
C ARG A 324 7.02 -18.05 -6.41
N LYS A 325 5.76 -18.27 -6.07
CA LYS A 325 4.78 -19.01 -6.87
C LYS A 325 4.08 -18.12 -7.90
N ILE A 326 4.12 -16.78 -7.75
CA ILE A 326 3.51 -15.83 -8.69
C ILE A 326 4.42 -15.72 -9.92
N GLN A 327 3.95 -16.11 -11.11
CA GLN A 327 4.75 -16.03 -12.34
C GLN A 327 4.80 -14.62 -12.94
N ASN A 328 3.70 -13.87 -12.85
CA ASN A 328 3.63 -12.51 -13.36
C ASN A 328 4.61 -11.59 -12.62
N ALA A 329 5.59 -11.05 -13.34
CA ALA A 329 6.66 -10.24 -12.77
C ALA A 329 6.16 -8.93 -12.13
N GLU A 330 5.16 -8.28 -12.75
CA GLU A 330 4.60 -7.02 -12.25
C GLU A 330 3.84 -7.26 -10.93
N LYS A 331 2.94 -8.25 -10.90
CA LYS A 331 2.22 -8.63 -9.67
C LYS A 331 3.16 -9.08 -8.56
N ARG A 332 4.23 -9.78 -8.92
CA ARG A 332 5.27 -10.21 -7.98
C ARG A 332 5.97 -9.01 -7.36
N GLU A 333 6.25 -7.96 -8.13
CA GLU A 333 6.86 -6.74 -7.59
C GLU A 333 5.89 -6.01 -6.66
N VAL A 334 4.60 -5.90 -7.00
CA VAL A 334 3.59 -5.29 -6.11
C VAL A 334 3.48 -6.06 -4.77
N GLU A 335 3.46 -7.39 -4.80
CA GLU A 335 3.46 -8.23 -3.60
C GLU A 335 4.74 -8.00 -2.77
N LYS A 336 5.89 -7.95 -3.43
CA LYS A 336 7.18 -7.72 -2.78
C LYS A 336 7.21 -6.36 -2.07
N SER A 337 6.82 -5.29 -2.75
CA SER A 337 6.72 -3.95 -2.16
C SER A 337 5.74 -3.92 -0.98
N PHE A 338 4.60 -4.61 -1.11
CA PHE A 338 3.65 -4.73 0.00
C PHE A 338 4.27 -5.42 1.23
N LEU A 339 5.01 -6.52 1.05
CA LEU A 339 5.71 -7.19 2.14
C LEU A 339 6.84 -6.35 2.74
N GLU A 340 7.50 -5.51 1.95
CA GLU A 340 8.50 -4.56 2.45
C GLU A 340 7.88 -3.49 3.35
N ILE A 341 6.74 -2.91 2.95
CA ILE A 341 5.98 -1.99 3.81
C ILE A 341 5.52 -2.70 5.09
N LEU A 342 5.06 -3.94 5.00
CA LEU A 342 4.65 -4.73 6.17
C LEU A 342 5.84 -5.02 7.11
N LYS A 343 7.04 -5.29 6.59
CA LYS A 343 8.26 -5.46 7.40
C LYS A 343 8.59 -4.19 8.17
N LEU A 344 8.50 -3.02 7.53
CA LEU A 344 8.71 -1.75 8.21
C LEU A 344 7.66 -1.53 9.32
N ALA A 345 6.40 -1.87 9.06
CA ALA A 345 5.35 -1.80 10.07
C ALA A 345 5.60 -2.75 11.27
N VAL A 346 6.13 -3.95 11.03
CA VAL A 346 6.52 -4.87 12.10
C VAL A 346 7.68 -4.31 12.94
N GLU A 347 8.71 -3.76 12.31
CA GLU A 347 9.82 -3.14 13.04
C GLU A 347 9.36 -1.88 13.78
N LEU A 348 8.44 -1.09 13.20
CA LEU A 348 7.81 0.05 13.85
C LEU A 348 7.13 -0.38 15.15
N ASN A 349 6.25 -1.38 15.09
CA ASN A 349 5.55 -1.88 16.27
C ASN A 349 6.51 -2.35 17.37
N LYS A 350 7.58 -3.06 16.97
CA LYS A 350 8.63 -3.49 17.89
C LYS A 350 9.38 -2.32 18.54
N GLN A 351 9.71 -1.26 17.80
CA GLN A 351 10.35 -0.07 18.38
C GLN A 351 9.39 0.70 19.30
N MET A 352 8.08 0.72 18.99
CA MET A 352 7.06 1.27 19.88
C MET A 352 7.01 0.50 21.20
N ASP A 353 7.01 -0.84 21.16
CA ASP A 353 7.05 -1.69 22.36
C ASP A 353 8.32 -1.45 23.18
N VAL A 354 9.50 -1.38 22.53
CA VAL A 354 10.77 -1.09 23.20
C VAL A 354 10.70 0.26 23.91
N PHE A 355 10.22 1.30 23.22
CA PHE A 355 10.07 2.62 23.81
C PHE A 355 9.07 2.64 24.97
N GLN A 356 7.88 2.09 24.79
CA GLN A 356 6.85 2.05 25.85
C GLN A 356 7.33 1.31 27.09
N ASN A 357 8.01 0.17 26.93
CA ASN A 357 8.59 -0.57 28.05
C ASN A 357 9.72 0.23 28.74
N SER A 358 10.46 1.05 27.99
CA SER A 358 11.51 1.91 28.54
C SER A 358 10.98 3.09 29.38
N LEU A 359 9.71 3.49 29.22
CA LEU A 359 9.12 4.63 29.94
C LEU A 359 9.12 4.44 31.47
N ASN A 360 9.11 3.18 31.93
CA ASN A 360 9.14 2.85 33.36
C ASN A 360 10.57 2.81 33.93
N THR A 361 11.59 3.06 33.11
CA THR A 361 12.99 3.07 33.54
C THR A 361 13.45 4.49 33.88
N LYS A 362 14.62 4.61 34.52
CA LYS A 362 15.22 5.91 34.86
C LYS A 362 15.56 6.76 33.61
N TYR A 363 15.80 6.10 32.47
CA TYR A 363 16.19 6.73 31.22
C TYR A 363 15.36 6.15 30.07
N PRO A 364 14.31 6.84 29.60
CA PRO A 364 13.55 6.42 28.42
C PRO A 364 14.46 6.23 27.21
N ASP A 365 14.17 5.22 26.39
CA ASP A 365 14.93 4.90 25.17
C ASP A 365 14.54 5.84 24.04
N TRP A 366 15.18 7.01 24.01
CA TRP A 366 14.94 8.03 22.98
C TRP A 366 15.41 7.60 21.59
N LEU A 367 16.29 6.59 21.48
CA LEU A 367 16.67 6.03 20.18
C LEU A 367 15.54 5.19 19.60
N ALA A 368 14.90 4.35 20.42
CA ALA A 368 13.70 3.62 20.01
C ALA A 368 12.58 4.61 19.61
N TYR A 369 12.37 5.67 20.38
CA TYR A 369 11.45 6.76 20.03
C TYR A 369 11.76 7.40 18.66
N SER A 370 13.03 7.70 18.39
CA SER A 370 13.44 8.32 17.12
C SER A 370 13.28 7.35 15.95
N LYS A 371 13.52 6.05 16.17
CA LYS A 371 13.23 5.00 15.17
C LYS A 371 11.74 4.86 14.88
N VAL A 372 10.86 5.10 15.86
CA VAL A 372 9.40 5.14 15.60
C VAL A 372 9.05 6.26 14.61
N ILE A 373 9.65 7.45 14.77
CA ILE A 373 9.47 8.58 13.84
C ILE A 373 9.95 8.21 12.43
N GLU A 374 11.15 7.64 12.34
CA GLU A 374 11.80 7.20 11.09
C GLU A 374 10.96 6.13 10.37
N LEU A 375 10.58 5.07 11.07
CA LEU A 375 9.87 3.94 10.46
C LEU A 375 8.44 4.32 10.06
N TYR A 376 7.75 5.14 10.85
CA TYR A 376 6.43 5.64 10.46
C TYR A 376 6.51 6.55 9.22
N PHE A 377 7.55 7.39 9.12
CA PHE A 377 7.83 8.17 7.91
C PHE A 377 7.99 7.26 6.69
N HIS A 378 8.87 6.25 6.75
CA HIS A 378 9.12 5.33 5.63
C HIS A 378 7.92 4.45 5.27
N VAL A 379 7.15 3.97 6.25
CA VAL A 379 5.90 3.23 5.99
C VAL A 379 4.94 4.08 5.15
N HIS A 380 4.81 5.37 5.46
CA HIS A 380 3.93 6.26 4.73
C HIS A 380 4.47 6.68 3.37
N GLU A 381 5.75 7.02 3.27
CA GLU A 381 6.40 7.41 2.03
C GLU A 381 6.32 6.27 1.01
N MET A 382 6.84 5.08 1.35
CA MET A 382 6.80 3.92 0.46
C MET A 382 5.36 3.55 0.08
N ARG A 383 4.41 3.63 1.01
CA ARG A 383 2.99 3.38 0.69
C ARG A 383 2.47 4.34 -0.37
N GLN A 384 2.78 5.64 -0.27
CA GLN A 384 2.33 6.62 -1.26
C GLN A 384 2.97 6.36 -2.63
N GLU A 385 4.25 6.02 -2.66
CA GLU A 385 4.96 5.66 -3.89
C GLU A 385 4.35 4.44 -4.56
N GLU A 386 4.05 3.39 -3.80
CA GLU A 386 3.45 2.16 -4.33
C GLU A 386 2.00 2.38 -4.78
N LEU A 387 1.20 3.13 -4.02
CA LEU A 387 -0.16 3.52 -4.41
C LEU A 387 -0.18 4.28 -5.74
N ALA A 388 0.82 5.15 -5.99
CA ALA A 388 0.94 5.88 -7.25
C ALA A 388 1.28 4.98 -8.46
N LYS A 389 1.84 3.78 -8.23
CA LYS A 389 2.16 2.79 -9.27
C LYS A 389 0.95 1.91 -9.64
N LEU A 390 0.00 1.71 -8.72
CA LEU A 390 -1.17 0.83 -8.90
C LEU A 390 -2.11 1.17 -10.07
N PRO A 391 -2.30 2.42 -10.54
CA PRO A 391 -3.16 2.72 -11.69
C PRO A 391 -2.74 2.01 -12.99
N LYS A 392 -1.47 1.58 -13.07
CA LYS A 392 -0.92 0.82 -14.22
C LYS A 392 -1.25 -0.68 -14.17
N GLN A 393 -1.75 -1.18 -13.04
CA GLN A 393 -2.06 -2.59 -12.82
C GLN A 393 -3.49 -2.94 -13.26
N ASP A 394 -3.77 -4.23 -13.41
CA ASP A 394 -5.13 -4.72 -13.66
C ASP A 394 -6.09 -4.36 -12.51
N LEU A 395 -7.40 -4.32 -12.81
CA LEU A 395 -8.42 -3.88 -11.86
C LEU A 395 -8.41 -4.67 -10.54
N VAL A 396 -8.21 -5.99 -10.61
CA VAL A 396 -8.26 -6.89 -9.45
C VAL A 396 -7.07 -6.65 -8.55
N THR A 397 -5.86 -6.57 -9.13
CA THR A 397 -4.63 -6.23 -8.41
C THR A 397 -4.73 -4.85 -7.79
N ARG A 398 -5.17 -3.85 -8.56
CA ARG A 398 -5.31 -2.46 -8.09
C ARG A 398 -6.25 -2.37 -6.89
N GLU A 399 -7.44 -2.94 -6.97
CA GLU A 399 -8.42 -2.89 -5.87
C GLU A 399 -7.93 -3.63 -4.63
N LYS A 400 -7.34 -4.82 -4.80
CA LYS A 400 -6.76 -5.61 -3.70
C LYS A 400 -5.72 -4.81 -2.94
N TYR A 401 -4.70 -4.30 -3.62
CA TYR A 401 -3.58 -3.63 -2.96
C TYR A 401 -3.93 -2.23 -2.46
N THR A 402 -4.84 -1.51 -3.12
CA THR A 402 -5.38 -0.25 -2.56
C THR A 402 -6.00 -0.50 -1.19
N ARG A 403 -6.80 -1.56 -1.04
CA ARG A 403 -7.38 -1.94 0.25
C ARG A 403 -6.33 -2.38 1.26
N LEU A 404 -5.35 -3.20 0.86
CA LEU A 404 -4.31 -3.69 1.77
C LEU A 404 -3.42 -2.56 2.29
N TYR A 405 -3.00 -1.62 1.43
CA TYR A 405 -2.26 -0.43 1.85
C TYR A 405 -3.09 0.47 2.77
N GLY A 406 -4.39 0.61 2.51
CA GLY A 406 -5.33 1.30 3.40
C GLY A 406 -5.44 0.65 4.77
N ASN A 407 -5.51 -0.69 4.83
CA ASN A 407 -5.53 -1.43 6.09
C ASN A 407 -4.25 -1.22 6.88
N ILE A 408 -3.07 -1.30 6.24
CA ILE A 408 -1.80 -1.02 6.92
C ILE A 408 -1.79 0.37 7.53
N HIS A 409 -2.25 1.38 6.78
CA HIS A 409 -2.31 2.74 7.30
C HIS A 409 -3.19 2.85 8.55
N ASN A 410 -4.40 2.31 8.49
CA ASN A 410 -5.36 2.37 9.59
C ASN A 410 -4.83 1.65 10.83
N ASP A 411 -4.28 0.45 10.66
CA ASP A 411 -3.76 -0.36 11.77
C ASP A 411 -2.56 0.32 12.43
N VAL A 412 -1.60 0.82 11.63
CA VAL A 412 -0.43 1.55 12.13
C VAL A 412 -0.84 2.82 12.88
N ASP A 413 -1.79 3.59 12.34
CA ASP A 413 -2.29 4.81 12.98
C ASP A 413 -2.88 4.54 14.37
N LEU A 414 -3.53 3.39 14.55
CA LEU A 414 -4.15 2.99 15.82
C LEU A 414 -3.13 2.63 16.90
N TRP A 415 -1.89 2.29 16.55
CA TRP A 415 -0.84 1.97 17.53
C TRP A 415 -0.38 3.19 18.34
N PHE A 416 -0.62 4.40 17.85
CA PHE A 416 -0.21 5.66 18.48
C PHE A 416 -1.16 6.10 19.60
N GLY A 417 -1.31 5.24 20.61
CA GLY A 417 -2.27 5.41 21.71
C GLY A 417 -1.80 6.28 22.90
N THR A 418 -0.53 6.65 22.97
CA THR A 418 0.03 7.46 24.08
C THR A 418 0.44 8.86 23.61
N GLU A 419 0.44 9.85 24.52
CA GLU A 419 0.77 11.24 24.18
C GLU A 419 2.14 11.38 23.49
N LEU A 420 3.17 10.71 24.01
CA LEU A 420 4.51 10.76 23.42
C LEU A 420 4.53 10.14 22.02
N LEU A 421 3.84 9.02 21.81
CA LEU A 421 3.75 8.42 20.49
C LEU A 421 2.94 9.33 19.54
N GLN A 422 1.87 9.97 19.99
CA GLN A 422 1.14 10.95 19.18
C GLN A 422 2.03 12.13 18.75
N LYS A 423 2.97 12.57 19.60
CA LYS A 423 4.00 13.55 19.21
C LYS A 423 4.94 12.99 18.13
N ALA A 424 5.37 11.74 18.24
CA ALA A 424 6.18 11.09 17.20
C ALA A 424 5.44 11.07 15.85
N ARG A 425 4.17 10.65 15.85
CA ARG A 425 3.30 10.67 14.69
C ARG A 425 3.16 12.09 14.10
N GLY A 426 2.98 13.09 14.96
CA GLY A 426 2.89 14.50 14.57
C GLY A 426 4.15 14.99 13.84
N VAL A 427 5.33 14.69 14.39
CA VAL A 427 6.62 15.02 13.77
C VAL A 427 6.73 14.36 12.39
N SER A 428 6.52 13.04 12.28
CA SER A 428 6.62 12.36 10.99
C SER A 428 5.59 12.86 9.97
N ALA A 429 4.35 13.10 10.39
CA ALA A 429 3.31 13.64 9.52
C ALA A 429 3.65 15.04 9.02
N TYR A 430 4.25 15.88 9.87
CA TYR A 430 4.74 17.19 9.47
C TYR A 430 5.85 17.08 8.41
N LEU A 431 6.83 16.20 8.63
CA LEU A 431 7.93 15.98 7.68
C LEU A 431 7.42 15.49 6.32
N LEU A 432 6.48 14.53 6.32
CA LEU A 432 5.85 14.00 5.09
C LEU A 432 5.12 15.08 4.29
N ASN A 433 4.39 15.97 4.98
CA ASN A 433 3.64 17.04 4.33
C ASN A 433 4.54 18.20 3.85
N ASN A 434 5.80 18.24 4.28
CA ASN A 434 6.74 19.34 4.01
C ASN A 434 8.09 18.84 3.48
N MET A 435 8.10 17.79 2.63
CA MET A 435 9.34 17.24 2.05
C MET A 435 10.08 18.22 1.13
N GLY A 436 9.36 19.08 0.41
CA GLY A 436 9.92 20.12 -0.46
C GLY A 436 10.43 21.35 0.31
N PRO A 437 10.99 22.38 -0.37
CA PRO A 437 11.40 23.62 0.28
C PRO A 437 10.25 24.23 1.08
N TYR A 438 10.53 24.73 2.29
CA TYR A 438 9.47 25.30 3.12
C TYR A 438 8.85 26.53 2.45
N ASN A 439 7.52 26.59 2.34
CA ASN A 439 6.83 27.70 1.67
C ASN A 439 6.53 28.83 2.67
N TYR A 440 7.41 29.83 2.69
CA TYR A 440 7.35 30.97 3.61
C TYR A 440 6.26 32.00 3.26
N GLY A 441 5.77 32.04 2.02
CA GLY A 441 5.05 33.20 1.48
C GLY A 441 3.70 33.52 2.14
N ASN A 442 3.10 32.57 2.86
CA ASN A 442 1.75 32.71 3.44
C ASN A 442 1.70 32.50 4.97
N ARG A 443 2.83 32.38 5.66
CA ARG A 443 2.86 32.09 7.11
C ARG A 443 3.31 33.31 7.93
N SER A 444 2.59 33.58 9.00
CA SER A 444 2.98 34.59 10.00
C SER A 444 4.16 34.11 10.86
N PRO A 445 4.95 35.02 11.47
CA PRO A 445 6.05 34.66 12.37
C PRO A 445 5.63 33.69 13.48
N ARG A 446 4.42 33.87 14.03
CA ARG A 446 3.85 32.97 15.04
C ARG A 446 3.66 31.54 14.51
N GLN A 447 3.13 31.39 13.30
CA GLN A 447 2.94 30.07 12.68
C GLN A 447 4.28 29.39 12.37
N ILE A 448 5.29 30.16 11.93
CA ILE A 448 6.64 29.63 11.72
C ILE A 448 7.22 29.14 13.06
N TYR A 449 6.99 29.88 14.14
CA TYR A 449 7.47 29.48 15.46
C TYR A 449 6.75 28.24 16.02
N GLU A 450 5.42 28.12 15.83
CA GLU A 450 4.67 26.91 16.19
C GLU A 450 5.20 25.65 15.46
N ASP A 451 5.62 25.79 14.20
CA ASP A 451 6.29 24.71 13.46
C ASP A 451 7.69 24.38 14.01
N ILE A 452 8.45 25.41 14.41
CA ILE A 452 9.76 25.25 15.08
C ILE A 452 9.57 24.49 16.40
N GLU A 453 8.56 24.81 17.21
CA GLU A 453 8.29 24.11 18.49
C GLU A 453 8.06 22.61 18.28
N MET A 454 7.33 22.23 17.23
CA MET A 454 7.06 20.84 16.89
C MET A 454 8.34 20.07 16.54
N LEU A 455 9.19 20.64 15.68
CA LEU A 455 10.44 20.01 15.26
C LEU A 455 11.53 20.10 16.34
N GLU A 456 11.50 21.13 17.18
CA GLU A 456 12.44 21.29 18.29
C GLU A 456 12.28 20.20 19.32
N TYR A 457 11.05 19.79 19.58
CA TYR A 457 10.77 18.65 20.44
C TYR A 457 11.57 17.41 19.97
N TYR A 458 11.62 17.13 18.66
CA TYR A 458 12.40 16.01 18.14
C TYR A 458 13.91 16.25 18.27
N ARG A 459 14.39 17.46 17.94
CA ARG A 459 15.80 17.84 18.11
C ARG A 459 16.27 17.67 19.57
N ASP A 460 15.44 18.05 20.54
CA ASP A 460 15.72 17.84 21.97
C ASP A 460 15.79 16.35 22.34
N ARG A 461 14.85 15.51 21.85
CA ARG A 461 14.90 14.07 22.13
C ARG A 461 16.16 13.41 21.58
N VAL A 462 16.62 13.81 20.40
CA VAL A 462 17.89 13.31 19.85
C VAL A 462 19.10 13.78 20.68
N LYS A 463 19.12 15.02 21.18
CA LYS A 463 20.17 15.46 22.11
C LYS A 463 20.20 14.65 23.42
N GLN A 464 19.04 14.21 23.92
CA GLN A 464 19.00 13.33 25.10
C GLN A 464 19.67 11.96 24.84
N ILE A 465 19.64 11.46 23.60
CA ILE A 465 20.34 10.22 23.19
C ILE A 465 21.86 10.40 23.36
N GLU A 466 22.40 11.54 22.92
CA GLU A 466 23.83 11.87 23.03
C GLU A 466 24.27 11.95 24.50
N ILE A 467 23.48 12.61 25.34
CA ILE A 467 23.74 12.74 26.79
C ILE A 467 23.74 11.36 27.47
N GLN A 468 22.93 10.42 26.99
CA GLN A 468 22.86 9.04 27.48
C GLN A 468 24.01 8.14 26.97
N GLY A 469 24.96 8.67 26.18
CA GLY A 469 26.17 7.96 25.75
C GLY A 469 25.98 6.99 24.59
N LYS A 470 24.92 7.14 23.79
CA LYS A 470 24.69 6.35 22.56
C LYS A 470 25.58 6.86 21.40
N LEU A 471 25.83 6.00 20.42
CA LEU A 471 26.83 6.24 19.37
C LEU A 471 26.35 7.26 18.33
N PRO A 472 27.19 8.23 17.90
CA PRO A 472 26.84 9.19 16.84
C PRO A 472 26.41 8.55 15.52
N ARG A 473 26.92 7.34 15.21
CA ARG A 473 26.54 6.59 14.00
C ARG A 473 25.07 6.18 13.97
N GLU A 474 24.49 5.85 15.13
CA GLU A 474 23.08 5.45 15.22
C GLU A 474 22.16 6.66 15.00
N ILE A 475 22.59 7.84 15.41
CA ILE A 475 21.89 9.11 15.20
C ILE A 475 22.03 9.56 13.74
N GLN A 476 23.22 9.46 13.16
CA GLN A 476 23.48 9.81 11.76
C GLN A 476 22.70 8.94 10.76
N ALA A 477 22.24 7.76 11.18
CA ALA A 477 21.41 6.88 10.36
C ALA A 477 19.93 7.30 10.33
N LEU A 478 19.51 8.32 11.09
CA LEU A 478 18.13 8.83 11.11
C LEU A 478 17.95 9.91 10.03
N GLU A 479 17.43 9.54 8.87
CA GLU A 479 17.20 10.47 7.75
C GLU A 479 16.16 11.54 8.12
N THR A 480 15.16 11.17 8.92
CA THR A 480 14.17 12.11 9.45
C THR A 480 14.79 13.17 10.35
N TYR A 481 15.89 12.85 11.05
CA TYR A 481 16.59 13.82 11.89
C TYR A 481 17.40 14.80 11.04
N ASP A 482 18.10 14.34 10.00
CA ASP A 482 18.77 15.24 9.04
C ASP A 482 17.76 16.20 8.37
N LEU A 483 16.63 15.66 7.91
CA LEU A 483 15.55 16.46 7.34
C LEU A 483 15.01 17.49 8.36
N THR A 484 14.86 17.09 9.62
CA THR A 484 14.44 17.98 10.71
C THR A 484 15.43 19.12 10.90
N LEU A 485 16.73 18.85 10.93
CA LEU A 485 17.76 19.88 11.09
C LEU A 485 17.78 20.87 9.91
N ARG A 486 17.64 20.37 8.68
CA ARG A 486 17.53 21.22 7.48
C ARG A 486 16.30 22.12 7.56
N LYS A 487 15.15 21.56 7.95
CA LYS A 487 13.88 22.27 8.11
C LYS A 487 13.92 23.33 9.21
N LEU A 488 14.49 23.00 10.36
CA LEU A 488 14.69 23.96 11.45
C LEU A 488 15.58 25.12 11.01
N LYS A 489 16.70 24.85 10.32
CA LYS A 489 17.57 25.91 9.79
C LYS A 489 16.82 26.86 8.86
N GLU A 490 16.03 26.30 7.94
CA GLU A 490 15.15 27.00 7.01
C GLU A 490 14.16 27.92 7.76
N MET A 491 13.38 27.36 8.69
CA MET A 491 12.35 28.08 9.44
C MET A 491 12.93 29.13 10.38
N GLU A 492 13.97 28.79 11.15
CA GLU A 492 14.60 29.71 12.09
C GLU A 492 15.23 30.91 11.37
N THR A 493 15.80 30.70 10.17
CA THR A 493 16.33 31.78 9.33
C THR A 493 15.21 32.72 8.86
N ALA A 494 14.11 32.16 8.36
CA ALA A 494 12.98 32.96 7.89
C ALA A 494 12.26 33.70 9.03
N LEU A 495 12.12 33.07 10.19
CA LEU A 495 11.58 33.71 11.38
C LEU A 495 12.44 34.93 11.78
N PHE A 496 13.76 34.76 11.74
CA PHE A 496 14.69 35.84 12.02
C PHE A 496 14.49 37.01 11.04
N GLU A 497 14.43 36.72 9.74
CA GLU A 497 14.25 37.75 8.71
C GLU A 497 12.89 38.47 8.81
N ALA A 498 11.83 37.75 9.19
CA ALA A 498 10.48 38.28 9.27
C ALA A 498 10.23 39.14 10.51
N ASP A 499 10.81 38.82 11.67
CA ASP A 499 10.40 39.42 12.95
C ASP A 499 11.54 39.96 13.84
N PHE A 500 12.77 40.06 13.31
CA PHE A 500 13.91 40.71 13.98
C PHE A 500 14.29 42.05 13.33
N THR A 501 13.27 42.86 13.05
CA THR A 501 13.43 44.26 12.62
C THR A 501 12.83 45.18 13.69
N PRO A 502 13.66 45.85 14.52
CA PRO A 502 13.17 46.71 15.58
C PRO A 502 12.57 48.00 15.01
N ASP A 503 11.63 48.62 15.74
CA ASP A 503 11.07 49.91 15.35
C ASP A 503 12.19 50.96 15.16
N PRO A 504 12.28 51.63 13.98
CA PRO A 504 13.32 52.61 13.71
C PRO A 504 13.33 53.78 14.71
N ARG A 505 12.22 54.08 15.39
CA ARG A 505 12.07 55.18 16.35
C ARG A 505 12.73 54.93 17.70
N LEU A 506 13.05 53.67 18.03
CA LEU A 506 13.70 53.32 19.30
C LEU A 506 15.16 53.79 19.32
N ASP A 507 15.65 54.18 20.51
CA ASP A 507 17.07 54.45 20.73
C ASP A 507 17.90 53.15 20.67
N LEU A 508 19.23 53.30 20.58
CA LEU A 508 20.14 52.17 20.39
C LEU A 508 20.03 51.11 21.49
N GLU A 509 19.96 51.50 22.76
CA GLU A 509 19.90 50.55 23.87
C GLU A 509 18.53 49.87 23.94
N SER A 510 17.46 50.61 23.66
CA SER A 510 16.11 50.02 23.52
C SER A 510 16.03 49.03 22.36
N LYS A 511 16.67 49.30 21.21
CA LYS A 511 16.74 48.36 20.07
C LYS A 511 17.47 47.07 20.44
N LYS A 512 18.60 47.17 21.16
CA LYS A 512 19.36 46.01 21.64
C LYS A 512 18.54 45.18 22.62
N ALA A 513 17.96 45.82 23.63
CA ALA A 513 17.13 45.16 24.62
C ALA A 513 15.93 44.45 23.96
N TRP A 514 15.30 45.10 22.98
CA TRP A 514 14.21 44.52 22.22
C TRP A 514 14.64 43.26 21.43
N LEU A 515 15.77 43.29 20.72
CA LEU A 515 16.28 42.13 19.97
C LEU A 515 16.63 40.95 20.88
N LEU A 516 17.29 41.23 22.01
CA LEU A 516 17.63 40.21 23.01
C LEU A 516 16.37 39.61 23.64
N ALA A 517 15.38 40.43 23.99
CA ALA A 517 14.10 39.95 24.50
C ALA A 517 13.33 39.13 23.44
N ARG A 518 13.40 39.52 22.17
CA ARG A 518 12.78 38.79 21.06
C ARG A 518 13.34 37.38 20.92
N ALA A 519 14.67 37.22 20.95
CA ALA A 519 15.29 35.89 20.89
C ALA A 519 15.10 35.07 22.18
N SER A 520 15.24 35.68 23.36
CA SER A 520 15.28 34.93 24.63
C SER A 520 13.92 34.69 25.28
N GLN A 521 12.93 35.56 25.05
CA GLN A 521 11.63 35.51 25.71
C GLN A 521 10.50 35.18 24.73
N VAL A 522 10.54 35.74 23.51
CA VAL A 522 9.48 35.52 22.52
C VAL A 522 9.74 34.24 21.71
N TYR A 523 10.98 33.99 21.30
CA TYR A 523 11.36 32.83 20.48
C TYR A 523 12.50 31.98 21.08
N PRO A 524 12.39 31.53 22.34
CA PRO A 524 13.48 30.85 23.06
C PRO A 524 14.00 29.57 22.39
N LEU A 525 13.19 28.89 21.57
CA LEU A 525 13.58 27.67 20.88
C LEU A 525 14.29 27.91 19.53
N CYS A 526 14.31 29.16 19.04
CA CYS A 526 14.97 29.49 17.77
C CYS A 526 16.49 29.67 17.98
N GLN A 527 17.28 28.63 17.70
CA GLN A 527 18.73 28.64 17.93
C GLN A 527 19.45 29.66 17.03
N ILE A 528 19.10 29.73 15.73
CA ILE A 528 19.66 30.74 14.83
C ILE A 528 19.29 32.17 15.26
N CYS A 529 18.08 32.38 15.79
CA CYS A 529 17.70 33.70 16.30
C CYS A 529 18.62 34.13 17.43
N GLY A 530 18.89 33.25 18.41
CA GLY A 530 19.84 33.52 19.49
C GLY A 530 21.26 33.83 18.99
N GLN A 531 21.72 33.09 17.97
CA GLN A 531 23.06 33.27 17.38
C GLN A 531 23.18 34.59 16.59
N ARG A 532 22.20 34.89 15.72
CA ARG A 532 22.24 36.03 14.79
C ARG A 532 21.84 37.37 15.42
N VAL A 533 21.21 37.38 16.60
CA VAL A 533 20.91 38.62 17.31
C VAL A 533 22.18 39.43 17.58
N GLY A 534 23.29 38.78 17.95
CA GLY A 534 24.57 39.46 18.16
C GLY A 534 25.06 40.19 16.90
N GLU A 535 25.04 39.51 15.75
CA GLU A 535 25.42 40.07 14.45
C GLU A 535 24.55 41.29 14.08
N LYS A 536 23.22 41.19 14.32
CA LYS A 536 22.28 42.28 14.05
C LYS A 536 22.51 43.48 14.96
N ILE A 537 22.81 43.25 16.24
CA ILE A 537 23.18 44.30 17.19
C ILE A 537 24.43 45.03 16.70
N THR A 538 25.49 44.30 16.37
CA THR A 538 26.74 44.89 15.86
C THR A 538 26.50 45.68 14.56
N ALA A 539 25.66 45.18 13.65
CA ALA A 539 25.30 45.90 12.43
C ALA A 539 24.57 47.23 12.73
N ILE A 540 23.66 47.24 13.70
CA ILE A 540 22.94 48.46 14.12
C ILE A 540 23.91 49.45 14.80
N GLU A 541 24.82 48.96 15.64
CA GLU A 541 25.84 49.80 16.29
C GLU A 541 26.74 50.48 15.26
N ASN A 542 27.22 49.73 14.27
CA ASN A 542 28.06 50.25 13.18
C ASN A 542 27.29 51.27 12.34
N ALA A 543 26.05 50.97 11.93
CA ALA A 543 25.23 51.91 11.17
C ALA A 543 24.94 53.20 11.95
N THR A 544 24.68 53.09 13.26
CA THR A 544 24.46 54.24 14.15
C THR A 544 25.74 55.07 14.28
N TYR A 545 26.90 54.42 14.42
CA TYR A 545 28.19 55.08 14.48
C TYR A 545 28.52 55.83 13.18
N GLU A 546 28.32 55.20 12.02
CA GLU A 546 28.51 55.83 10.71
C GLU A 546 27.58 57.03 10.50
N GLN A 547 26.30 56.91 10.90
CA GLN A 547 25.35 58.01 10.88
C GLN A 547 25.80 59.17 11.77
N ASN A 548 26.25 58.88 12.99
CA ASN A 548 26.76 59.88 13.92
C ASN A 548 28.03 60.56 13.37
N ILE A 549 28.95 59.82 12.76
CA ILE A 549 30.12 60.40 12.08
C ILE A 549 29.68 61.35 10.98
N LYS A 550 28.73 60.93 10.13
CA LYS A 550 28.24 61.75 9.03
C LYS A 550 27.64 63.06 9.54
N GLN A 551 26.75 62.99 10.53
CA GLN A 551 26.15 64.17 11.16
C GLN A 551 27.20 65.07 11.82
N TYR A 552 28.18 64.49 12.52
CA TYR A 552 29.27 65.26 13.11
C TYR A 552 30.12 65.97 12.04
N LYS A 553 30.46 65.30 10.94
CA LYS A 553 31.19 65.92 9.82
C LYS A 553 30.41 67.07 9.18
N GLU A 554 29.10 66.90 8.99
CA GLU A 554 28.21 67.96 8.49
C GLU A 554 28.19 69.16 9.46
N ILE A 555 28.10 68.91 10.77
CA ILE A 555 28.16 69.94 11.81
C ILE A 555 29.50 70.68 11.77
N SER A 556 30.63 69.97 11.72
CA SER A 556 31.96 70.56 11.68
C SER A 556 32.16 71.39 10.42
N ALA A 557 31.79 70.87 9.25
CA ALA A 557 31.83 71.62 7.99
C ALA A 557 30.95 72.87 8.05
N GLY A 558 29.73 72.76 8.60
CA GLY A 558 28.83 73.88 8.83
C GLY A 558 29.43 74.95 9.74
N TYR A 559 30.12 74.55 10.81
CA TYR A 559 30.86 75.48 11.68
C TYR A 559 31.96 76.23 10.91
N TYR A 560 32.85 75.51 10.21
CA TYR A 560 33.95 76.11 9.45
C TYR A 560 33.45 77.08 8.38
N SER A 561 32.34 76.77 7.70
CA SER A 561 31.72 77.66 6.71
C SER A 561 31.16 78.96 7.30
N LYS A 562 30.91 79.01 8.61
CA LYS A 562 30.28 80.14 9.32
C LYS A 562 31.27 80.92 10.21
N LEU A 563 32.57 80.59 10.18
CA LEU A 563 33.60 81.24 11.00
C LEU A 563 33.64 82.76 10.83
N GLU A 564 33.70 83.24 9.59
CA GLU A 564 33.72 84.67 9.27
C GLU A 564 32.45 85.38 9.79
N CYS A 565 31.30 84.69 9.71
CA CYS A 565 30.04 85.20 10.23
C CYS A 565 30.06 85.32 11.77
N PHE A 566 30.59 84.31 12.48
CA PHE A 566 30.75 84.37 13.94
C PHE A 566 31.70 85.48 14.38
N GLU A 567 32.81 85.70 13.66
CA GLU A 567 33.74 86.79 13.92
C GLU A 567 33.09 88.16 13.70
N ASN A 568 32.36 88.33 12.60
CA ASN A 568 31.64 89.57 12.29
C ASN A 568 30.59 89.91 13.35
N ILE A 569 29.79 88.95 13.79
CA ILE A 569 28.81 89.15 14.87
C ILE A 569 29.52 89.52 16.17
N THR A 570 30.61 88.83 16.52
CA THR A 570 31.39 89.09 17.74
C THR A 570 32.00 90.50 17.73
N ASN A 571 32.52 90.93 16.58
CA ASN A 571 33.09 92.27 16.38
C ASN A 571 32.03 93.36 16.46
N ASN A 572 30.85 93.14 15.87
CA ASN A 572 29.72 94.06 15.94
C ASN A 572 29.22 94.23 17.38
N LEU A 573 29.04 93.12 18.11
CA LEU A 573 28.63 93.17 19.51
C LEU A 573 29.69 93.83 20.40
N THR A 574 30.97 93.57 20.14
CA THR A 574 32.08 94.20 20.89
C THR A 574 32.15 95.70 20.61
N SER A 575 31.94 96.13 19.37
CA SER A 575 31.87 97.54 18.98
C SER A 575 30.66 98.23 19.61
N PHE A 576 29.49 97.58 19.62
CA PHE A 576 28.28 98.09 20.28
C PHE A 576 28.49 98.30 21.77
N VAL A 577 29.08 97.33 22.48
CA VAL A 577 29.37 97.42 23.92
C VAL A 577 30.40 98.52 24.22
N LYS A 578 31.44 98.67 23.38
CA LYS A 578 32.44 99.75 23.54
C LYS A 578 31.85 101.14 23.31
N ALA A 579 31.07 101.31 22.25
CA ALA A 579 30.48 102.59 21.88
C ALA A 579 29.42 103.07 22.87
N ASN A 580 28.73 102.14 23.55
CA ASN A 580 27.61 102.47 24.43
C ASN A 580 27.95 102.36 25.93
N LYS A 581 29.23 102.21 26.29
CA LYS A 581 29.67 102.03 27.70
C LYS A 581 29.25 103.19 28.61
N ASP A 582 29.26 104.42 28.07
CA ASP A 582 28.92 105.66 28.78
C ASP A 582 27.77 106.42 28.07
N SER A 583 26.95 105.72 27.29
CA SER A 583 25.90 106.32 26.46
C SER A 583 24.63 106.63 27.23
N ALA A 584 24.07 107.84 27.04
CA ALA A 584 22.77 108.23 27.58
C ALA A 584 21.58 107.80 26.70
N THR A 585 21.83 107.30 25.48
CA THR A 585 20.78 106.96 24.49
C THR A 585 20.33 105.50 24.55
N VAL A 586 21.09 104.60 25.18
CA VAL A 586 20.71 103.18 25.37
C VAL A 586 20.36 102.94 26.83
N SER A 587 19.16 102.41 27.10
CA SER A 587 18.74 102.09 28.48
C SER A 587 19.75 101.14 29.16
N PRO A 588 20.10 101.35 30.44
CA PRO A 588 21.01 100.47 31.19
C PRO A 588 20.59 99.00 31.18
N MET A 589 19.27 98.72 31.15
CA MET A 589 18.74 97.36 31.09
C MET A 589 19.01 96.69 29.73
N ILE A 590 18.89 97.44 28.64
CA ILE A 590 19.18 96.95 27.28
C ILE A 590 20.69 96.73 27.12
N PHE A 591 21.50 97.67 27.61
CA PHE A 591 22.96 97.55 27.59
C PHE A 591 23.44 96.31 28.38
N ALA A 592 22.89 96.07 29.58
CA ALA A 592 23.19 94.88 30.37
C ALA A 592 22.77 93.58 29.66
N SER A 593 21.60 93.56 29.01
CA SER A 593 21.13 92.41 28.22
C SER A 593 22.04 92.11 27.04
N VAL A 594 22.42 93.12 26.25
CA VAL A 594 23.31 92.93 25.08
C VAL A 594 24.72 92.51 25.50
N LYS A 595 25.21 93.03 26.64
CA LYS A 595 26.49 92.60 27.22
C LYS A 595 26.45 91.13 27.63
N GLN A 596 25.38 90.68 28.28
CA GLN A 596 25.18 89.28 28.66
C GLN A 596 25.04 88.38 27.43
N ASP A 597 24.19 88.76 26.47
CA ASP A 597 23.98 88.01 25.23
C ASP A 597 25.26 87.91 24.39
N ARG A 598 26.15 88.91 24.42
CA ARG A 598 27.50 88.84 23.84
C ARG A 598 28.37 87.79 24.52
N GLU A 599 28.40 87.78 25.86
CA GLU A 599 29.19 86.80 26.61
C GLU A 599 28.68 85.37 26.36
N ASP A 600 27.36 85.19 26.33
CA ASP A 600 26.72 83.91 26.02
C ASP A 600 26.95 83.47 24.57
N PHE A 601 26.93 84.40 23.60
CA PHE A 601 27.24 84.11 22.20
C PHE A 601 28.70 83.65 22.02
N ILE A 602 29.67 84.37 22.61
CA ILE A 602 31.10 84.00 22.56
C ILE A 602 31.30 82.62 23.19
N LYS A 603 30.65 82.34 24.33
CA LYS A 603 30.70 81.03 24.98
C LYS A 603 30.16 79.92 24.07
N MET A 604 29.08 80.16 23.33
CA MET A 604 28.51 79.19 22.38
C MET A 604 29.43 78.96 21.17
N VAL A 605 30.03 80.02 20.60
CA VAL A 605 31.01 79.91 19.50
C VAL A 605 32.24 79.12 19.95
N ASN A 606 32.76 79.38 21.15
CA ASN A 606 33.86 78.60 21.72
C ASN A 606 33.49 77.12 21.91
N THR A 607 32.25 76.85 22.35
CA THR A 607 31.75 75.47 22.46
C THR A 607 31.63 74.80 21.09
N TYR A 608 31.23 75.53 20.04
CA TYR A 608 31.22 75.03 18.66
C TYR A 608 32.63 74.72 18.16
N SER A 609 33.61 75.59 18.46
CA SER A 609 35.01 75.34 18.15
C SER A 609 35.55 74.10 18.87
N GLU A 610 35.18 73.91 20.13
CA GLU A 610 35.54 72.72 20.90
C GLU A 610 34.93 71.45 20.30
N ILE A 611 33.66 71.51 19.88
CA ILE A 611 32.98 70.38 19.25
C ILE A 611 33.64 70.07 17.90
N ALA A 612 33.76 71.04 16.99
CA ALA A 612 34.26 70.84 15.62
C ALA A 612 35.77 70.54 15.55
N GLY A 613 36.53 70.90 16.59
CA GLY A 613 37.97 70.68 16.68
C GLY A 613 38.38 69.28 17.18
N LYS A 614 37.43 68.43 17.59
CA LYS A 614 37.77 67.06 18.04
C LYS A 614 38.04 66.12 16.87
N ASP A 615 39.04 65.26 17.04
CA ASP A 615 39.35 64.20 16.07
C ASP A 615 38.31 63.08 16.16
N HIS A 616 37.39 63.08 15.20
CA HIS A 616 36.34 62.08 15.06
C HIS A 616 36.83 60.63 14.95
N THR A 617 38.09 60.38 14.56
CA THR A 617 38.63 59.02 14.47
C THR A 617 38.92 58.38 15.84
N THR A 618 38.91 59.19 16.90
CA THR A 618 39.20 58.77 18.28
C THR A 618 37.97 58.73 19.19
N LEU A 619 36.79 59.12 18.69
CA LEU A 619 35.58 59.28 19.48
C LEU A 619 34.69 58.03 19.41
N SER A 620 34.13 57.62 20.55
CA SER A 620 33.12 56.54 20.57
C SER A 620 31.78 57.02 19.99
N SER A 621 30.89 56.09 19.62
CA SER A 621 29.54 56.42 19.15
C SER A 621 28.73 57.25 20.17
N LYS A 622 28.93 56.97 21.47
CA LYS A 622 28.29 57.73 22.55
C LYS A 622 28.84 59.16 22.63
N ASP A 623 30.15 59.32 22.54
CA ASP A 623 30.78 60.65 22.57
C ASP A 623 30.34 61.49 21.38
N LEU A 624 30.25 60.89 20.18
CA LEU A 624 29.72 61.54 18.99
C LEU A 624 28.26 61.98 19.20
N ALA A 625 27.40 61.10 19.71
CA ALA A 625 26.00 61.43 19.99
C ALA A 625 25.85 62.57 21.01
N ASP A 626 26.66 62.57 22.08
CA ASP A 626 26.65 63.62 23.10
C ASP A 626 27.15 64.97 22.54
N LEU A 627 28.15 64.96 21.66
CA LEU A 627 28.64 66.16 20.98
C LEU A 627 27.59 66.71 20.00
N ILE A 628 26.95 65.86 19.20
CA ILE A 628 25.86 66.24 18.29
C ILE A 628 24.71 66.86 19.09
N ARG A 629 24.31 66.25 20.21
CA ARG A 629 23.26 66.77 21.09
C ARG A 629 23.64 68.11 21.71
N ARG A 630 24.87 68.26 22.21
CA ARG A 630 25.39 69.54 22.71
C ARG A 630 25.34 70.63 21.63
N PHE A 631 25.73 70.29 20.40
CA PHE A 631 25.65 71.20 19.27
C PHE A 631 24.21 71.63 19.00
N GLN A 632 23.26 70.69 18.91
CA GLN A 632 21.85 70.99 18.66
C GLN A 632 21.25 71.92 19.74
N ILE A 633 21.49 71.64 21.02
CA ILE A 633 21.02 72.48 22.14
C ILE A 633 21.62 73.89 22.06
N ASN A 634 22.92 73.99 21.77
CA ASN A 634 23.59 75.28 21.66
C ASN A 634 23.15 76.05 20.41
N ARG A 635 22.80 75.36 19.31
CA ARG A 635 22.23 75.96 18.10
C ARG A 635 20.92 76.69 18.42
N GLU A 636 20.02 76.01 19.12
CA GLU A 636 18.73 76.60 19.51
C GLU A 636 18.93 77.85 20.38
N LYS A 637 19.82 77.76 21.38
CA LYS A 637 20.14 78.92 22.24
C LYS A 637 20.79 80.07 21.47
N MET A 638 21.70 79.76 20.55
CA MET A 638 22.36 80.75 19.71
C MET A 638 21.35 81.47 18.80
N LEU A 639 20.40 80.73 18.20
CA LEU A 639 19.32 81.32 17.41
C LEU A 639 18.43 82.26 18.24
N ILE A 640 18.11 81.89 19.49
CA ILE A 640 17.34 82.76 20.40
C ILE A 640 18.12 84.05 20.72
N ILE A 641 19.44 83.96 20.94
CA ILE A 641 20.29 85.15 21.19
C ILE A 641 20.31 86.05 19.95
N ILE A 642 20.53 85.47 18.76
CA ILE A 642 20.56 86.22 17.50
C ILE A 642 19.21 86.94 17.27
N GLN A 643 18.09 86.25 17.53
CA GLN A 643 16.76 86.85 17.43
C GLN A 643 16.57 88.03 18.39
N ARG A 644 17.08 87.95 19.63
CA ARG A 644 17.02 89.04 20.60
C ARG A 644 17.89 90.24 20.20
N LEU A 645 19.04 89.98 19.58
CA LEU A 645 19.99 91.02 19.16
C LEU A 645 19.59 91.72 17.84
N ARG A 646 18.65 91.13 17.09
CA ARG A 646 18.12 91.67 15.83
C ARG A 646 17.53 93.06 16.03
N GLY A 647 18.03 94.04 15.27
CA GLY A 647 17.51 95.41 15.29
C GLY A 647 17.94 96.25 16.51
N LEU A 648 18.54 95.62 17.53
CA LEU A 648 19.12 96.30 18.70
C LEU A 648 20.61 96.56 18.51
N ALA A 649 21.38 95.51 18.26
CA ALA A 649 22.85 95.57 18.14
C ALA A 649 23.37 95.01 16.80
N LEU A 650 22.52 94.32 16.04
CA LEU A 650 22.83 93.77 14.72
C LEU A 650 21.92 94.41 13.66
N ALA A 651 22.52 94.99 12.61
CA ALA A 651 21.79 95.53 11.46
C ALA A 651 21.11 94.40 10.66
N ASN A 652 19.99 94.69 9.98
CA ASN A 652 19.20 93.68 9.25
C ASN A 652 19.99 92.85 8.23
N GLY A 653 21.09 93.38 7.67
CA GLY A 653 21.99 92.65 6.74
C GLY A 653 23.07 91.80 7.42
N GLY A 654 23.41 92.07 8.68
CA GLY A 654 24.47 91.34 9.42
C GLY A 654 24.07 89.97 9.94
N MET A 655 22.83 89.53 9.67
CA MET A 655 22.29 88.24 10.13
C MET A 655 22.04 87.23 9.01
N SER A 656 22.22 87.61 7.73
CA SER A 656 21.88 86.70 6.61
C SER A 656 22.66 85.39 6.68
N CYS A 657 23.94 85.44 7.10
CA CYS A 657 24.84 84.30 7.14
C CYS A 657 24.52 83.21 8.19
N LEU A 658 23.64 83.48 9.18
CA LEU A 658 23.14 82.43 10.11
C LEU A 658 21.66 82.09 9.90
N MET A 659 20.92 82.88 9.12
CA MET A 659 19.47 82.74 8.93
C MET A 659 19.07 82.09 7.59
N GLU A 660 20.00 81.84 6.67
CA GLU A 660 19.73 81.20 5.36
C GLU A 660 19.26 79.74 5.44
N GLU A 661 19.31 79.08 6.60
CA GLU A 661 18.82 77.70 6.80
C GLU A 661 17.54 77.61 7.66
N ALA A 662 16.81 78.71 7.84
CA ALA A 662 15.46 78.68 8.43
C ALA A 662 14.39 78.59 7.33
N LYS A 663 14.45 77.57 6.48
CA LYS A 663 13.28 77.07 5.74
C LYS A 663 13.17 75.56 5.99
N PRO A 664 11.93 75.04 6.14
CA PRO A 664 11.68 73.66 6.53
C PRO A 664 12.30 72.64 5.58
#